data_AF-V9IEV3-F1
#
_entry.id   AF-V9IEV3-F1
#
_cell.length_a   1.000
_cell.length_b   1.000
_cell.length_c   1.000
_cell.angle_alpha   90.00
_cell.angle_beta   90.00
_cell.angle_gamma   90.00
#
_symmetry.space_group_name_H-M   'P 1'
#
loop_
_entity.id
_entity.type
_entity.pdbx_description
1 polymer ?
#
loop_
_entity_poly.entity_id
_entity_poly.type
_entity_poly.pdbx_seq_one_letter_code
_entity_poly.pdbx_strand_id
1 'polypeptide(L)'
;MAGLPHGGIESDYAADYSSEHSKSSSATQSPARHCLNHPESPLVCGGRQNVVTKAEDSPGKYSEAHSKGSLSFQPSKDSNEEARGSISQEDSAFLQEELARRRELALRQHAFFQLRLHIRRGMNLVAMDRCGASDPYVKVKSGGRLLHKSRTVHRDLNPVWDESVTLPIEDPFQPLTFKVFDYDWGLQDDFMGAAQFDLAQLDLGQPQDIVLELKDHNRPKQHLGEIYLTATLWPKNQQEKEQYFQRTNRLADVNRRLKSQIWSSVVTIVLVEAKNLLPMDIEGLSDPYVKFRLGTEKYKSKVVHKTLNPVWLEQFDLHLYEDPYLGQELEVTVWDRDKSHQDDLMGKTVIDLATLERETTHRLWRDLEDGSGNIFLLLTISGTTASETISDLAAHEETPREREQLYQRYSMRNTLQRLRDVGHLTVKVFRAQGLAAADLGGKSDPFCVLELVNARLQTQTEYKTLAPNWQKIFTFNVKDINSVLEVTVYDEDRDHKVEFLGKVAIPLLKIRNGEKRWYALKDKKLRGRAKGNSPQILLEMTVVWNVVRACVRTLNPKEKKYMEPEIKFKRQVFLRNVLRLKAIIVIVIDIGKYVQSCWEWESKMRSIFALVIFVLGCYYFEPYMFPGIALLILLKYYLVAMITGTSLTHHTTHSHFHDEIDEGPATPGDDDDDDDDKDKEEKKSLKERLQAIQEVTQTVQNSIGYIASLCERVKNLFNFTVPYLSYLAMILAILGAVVLYFIPLRYLILTWGVNKFSRKIVRPHSVPNNELLDLISRVPDDEELLNYRELKPLPTADCEKGSGSPGASNQTRREQRKRHKAA
;
A
#
# COMPACT_ATOMS: atom_id res chain seq x y z
N MET A 1 -16.41 -76.99 23.84
CA MET A 1 -17.00 -77.06 22.48
C MET A 1 -17.51 -75.66 22.16
N ALA A 2 -16.60 -74.80 21.70
CA ALA A 2 -16.29 -74.52 20.28
C ALA A 2 -17.18 -73.37 19.76
N GLY A 3 -16.69 -72.15 19.96
CA GLY A 3 -17.26 -70.92 19.43
C GLY A 3 -16.38 -70.36 18.32
N LEU A 4 -17.03 -69.95 17.23
CA LEU A 4 -16.65 -68.94 16.22
C LEU A 4 -17.94 -68.63 15.44
N PRO A 5 -18.16 -67.37 15.01
CA PRO A 5 -17.88 -67.09 13.60
C PRO A 5 -17.26 -65.70 13.31
N HIS A 6 -16.36 -65.71 12.33
CA HIS A 6 -16.02 -64.58 11.43
C HIS A 6 -17.25 -64.17 10.60
N GLY A 7 -17.41 -62.98 10.03
CA GLY A 7 -16.56 -61.82 9.81
C GLY A 7 -17.16 -61.03 8.63
N GLY A 8 -17.33 -59.71 8.78
CA GLY A 8 -17.80 -58.80 7.73
C GLY A 8 -17.42 -57.38 8.13
N ILE A 9 -16.48 -56.79 7.39
CA ILE A 9 -15.83 -55.52 7.69
C ILE A 9 -16.58 -54.39 6.97
N GLU A 10 -17.17 -53.48 7.74
CA GLU A 10 -17.54 -52.12 7.32
C GLU A 10 -16.37 -51.18 7.64
N SER A 11 -16.02 -50.32 6.68
CA SER A 11 -14.99 -49.28 6.86
C SER A 11 -15.64 -47.90 6.83
N ASP A 12 -15.97 -47.39 8.02
CA ASP A 12 -16.10 -45.97 8.31
C ASP A 12 -14.82 -45.52 9.02
N TYR A 13 -14.13 -44.51 8.46
CA TYR A 13 -13.11 -43.78 9.20
C TYR A 13 -13.21 -42.29 8.88
N ALA A 14 -13.94 -41.59 9.75
CA ALA A 14 -13.65 -40.23 10.13
C ALA A 14 -12.42 -40.24 11.06
N ALA A 15 -11.49 -39.30 10.88
CA ALA A 15 -10.34 -39.15 11.77
C ALA A 15 -10.38 -37.75 12.40
N ASP A 16 -10.67 -37.75 13.70
CA ASP A 16 -10.47 -36.66 14.63
C ASP A 16 -8.98 -36.36 14.82
N TYR A 17 -8.68 -35.06 14.92
CA TYR A 17 -7.43 -34.55 15.46
C TYR A 17 -7.53 -34.47 16.97
N SER A 18 -6.61 -35.09 17.70
CA SER A 18 -6.14 -34.60 19.00
C SER A 18 -4.77 -35.16 19.38
N SER A 19 -4.02 -34.27 20.02
CA SER A 19 -2.66 -34.27 20.54
C SER A 19 -2.24 -35.46 21.42
N GLU A 20 -0.94 -35.83 21.35
CA GLU A 20 -0.17 -36.19 22.55
C GLU A 20 1.29 -35.69 22.49
N HIS A 21 1.69 -35.07 23.59
CA HIS A 21 3.04 -34.69 23.98
C HIS A 21 3.82 -35.91 24.49
N SER A 22 5.15 -35.97 24.26
CA SER A 22 6.19 -35.81 25.31
C SER A 22 7.49 -36.65 25.14
N LYS A 23 8.60 -35.96 25.47
CA LYS A 23 9.89 -36.39 26.06
C LYS A 23 11.06 -36.90 25.18
N SER A 24 12.03 -35.99 25.00
CA SER A 24 13.42 -36.02 25.53
C SER A 24 14.28 -37.28 25.32
N SER A 25 15.43 -37.12 24.63
CA SER A 25 16.74 -37.62 25.06
C SER A 25 17.88 -36.94 24.27
N SER A 26 18.99 -36.77 24.97
CA SER A 26 20.18 -35.97 24.65
C SER A 26 21.33 -36.79 24.06
N ALA A 27 22.32 -36.05 23.52
CA ALA A 27 23.76 -36.33 23.50
C ALA A 27 24.43 -36.90 22.23
N THR A 28 25.57 -36.25 21.90
CA THR A 28 26.73 -36.67 21.06
C THR A 28 26.52 -36.75 19.55
N GLN A 29 27.43 -36.34 18.64
CA GLN A 29 28.86 -36.06 18.69
C GLN A 29 29.24 -35.30 17.39
N SER A 30 30.19 -34.36 17.46
CA SER A 30 30.90 -33.83 16.29
C SER A 30 31.75 -34.91 15.60
N PRO A 31 32.12 -34.72 14.33
CA PRO A 31 33.55 -34.58 14.07
C PRO A 31 33.92 -33.53 13.01
N ALA A 32 35.16 -33.06 13.16
CA ALA A 32 35.87 -32.10 12.33
C ALA A 32 36.56 -32.72 11.09
N ARG A 33 37.10 -31.82 10.25
CA ARG A 33 38.01 -31.99 9.07
C ARG A 33 37.26 -32.24 7.75
N HIS A 34 37.55 -31.54 6.65
CA HIS A 34 38.87 -31.34 6.04
C HIS A 34 38.88 -30.14 5.07
N CYS A 35 40.04 -29.49 4.97
CA CYS A 35 40.35 -28.33 4.13
C CYS A 35 40.51 -28.66 2.62
N LEU A 36 40.59 -27.55 1.84
CA LEU A 36 41.34 -27.30 0.58
C LEU A 36 40.50 -27.14 -0.71
N ASN A 37 40.38 -25.90 -1.23
CA ASN A 37 41.21 -25.41 -2.36
C ASN A 37 40.70 -24.08 -2.94
N HIS A 38 41.57 -23.07 -2.88
CA HIS A 38 41.62 -21.93 -3.82
C HIS A 38 42.51 -22.32 -5.01
N PRO A 39 42.34 -21.65 -6.17
CA PRO A 39 43.49 -21.07 -6.86
C PRO A 39 43.22 -19.57 -7.17
N GLU A 40 44.06 -18.67 -6.67
CA GLU A 40 45.22 -18.05 -7.34
C GLU A 40 44.87 -16.84 -8.23
N SER A 41 45.24 -15.66 -7.73
CA SER A 41 45.56 -14.43 -8.48
C SER A 41 47.02 -14.48 -8.96
N PRO A 42 47.40 -13.62 -9.93
CA PRO A 42 48.57 -12.74 -9.72
C PRO A 42 48.28 -11.32 -10.32
N LEU A 43 48.76 -10.15 -9.87
CA LEU A 43 50.07 -9.60 -9.48
C LEU A 43 49.80 -8.28 -8.71
N VAL A 44 50.27 -8.00 -7.49
CA VAL A 44 51.60 -7.57 -6.98
C VAL A 44 52.07 -6.15 -7.40
N CYS A 45 52.04 -5.23 -6.43
CA CYS A 45 53.14 -4.39 -5.89
C CYS A 45 52.50 -3.36 -4.94
N GLY A 46 52.75 -3.28 -3.63
CA GLY A 46 53.96 -3.54 -2.84
C GLY A 46 54.46 -2.18 -2.31
N GLY A 47 54.03 -1.70 -1.14
CA GLY A 47 54.72 -1.83 0.15
C GLY A 47 54.72 -0.44 0.83
N ARG A 48 54.82 -0.24 2.15
CA ARG A 48 55.15 -1.07 3.33
C ARG A 48 54.74 -0.21 4.57
N GLN A 49 54.01 -0.76 5.54
CA GLN A 49 54.46 -1.16 6.92
C GLN A 49 54.71 0.03 7.90
N ASN A 50 54.34 0.05 9.19
CA ASN A 50 53.80 -0.92 10.18
C ASN A 50 53.03 -0.12 11.27
N VAL A 51 51.86 -0.53 11.78
CA VAL A 51 51.55 -1.46 12.90
C VAL A 51 52.11 -1.06 14.30
N VAL A 52 51.21 -0.96 15.31
CA VAL A 52 51.21 -1.65 16.63
C VAL A 52 50.81 -0.76 17.85
N THR A 53 49.57 -1.02 18.34
CA THR A 53 49.01 -1.19 19.72
C THR A 53 49.31 -0.30 20.96
N LYS A 54 48.20 -0.01 21.68
CA LYS A 54 47.90 -0.07 23.14
C LYS A 54 48.99 0.24 24.18
N ALA A 55 48.69 1.12 25.15
CA ALA A 55 48.28 0.78 26.53
C ALA A 55 48.46 1.98 27.50
N GLU A 56 47.78 1.89 28.63
CA GLU A 56 47.61 2.86 29.71
C GLU A 56 48.87 3.21 30.52
N ASP A 57 48.78 4.34 31.22
CA ASP A 57 49.13 4.59 32.63
C ASP A 57 50.19 5.66 32.98
N SER A 58 49.91 6.33 34.10
CA SER A 58 50.44 7.53 34.78
C SER A 58 51.96 7.54 35.09
N PRO A 59 52.59 8.47 35.87
CA PRO A 59 52.26 9.82 36.41
C PRO A 59 53.39 10.88 36.16
N GLY A 60 53.20 12.13 36.60
CA GLY A 60 54.01 13.30 36.17
C GLY A 60 55.27 13.68 36.95
N LYS A 61 55.91 14.79 36.53
CA LYS A 61 56.63 15.75 37.39
C LYS A 61 57.10 17.01 36.60
N TYR A 62 56.69 18.20 37.09
CA TYR A 62 57.45 19.46 37.35
C TYR A 62 58.39 20.03 36.25
N SER A 63 58.50 21.33 35.98
CA SER A 63 58.28 22.56 36.78
C SER A 63 58.43 23.84 35.94
N GLU A 64 57.85 24.93 36.48
CA GLU A 64 58.26 26.36 36.39
C GLU A 64 58.05 27.12 35.06
N ALA A 65 57.51 28.34 35.00
CA ALA A 65 57.29 29.36 36.04
C ALA A 65 56.34 30.50 35.57
N HIS A 66 55.44 30.88 36.51
CA HIS A 66 54.92 32.21 36.87
C HIS A 66 54.23 33.13 35.83
N SER A 67 53.13 33.85 36.13
CA SER A 67 52.64 34.40 37.40
C SER A 67 51.10 34.58 37.42
N LYS A 68 50.46 34.23 38.54
CA LYS A 68 49.08 34.61 38.91
C LYS A 68 49.09 35.84 39.84
N GLY A 69 48.01 36.60 39.80
CA GLY A 69 47.64 37.55 40.86
C GLY A 69 46.18 38.00 40.73
N SER A 70 45.31 37.35 41.49
CA SER A 70 43.87 37.61 41.63
C SER A 70 43.62 38.81 42.57
N LEU A 71 42.58 39.61 42.31
CA LEU A 71 41.99 40.51 43.30
C LEU A 71 40.46 40.36 43.29
N SER A 72 39.95 39.83 44.40
CA SER A 72 38.57 39.88 44.84
C SER A 72 38.31 41.18 45.61
N PHE A 73 37.13 41.79 45.45
CA PHE A 73 36.65 42.85 46.34
C PHE A 73 35.27 42.49 46.89
N GLN A 74 35.16 42.43 48.21
CA GLN A 74 33.91 42.58 48.98
C GLN A 74 33.85 44.02 49.52
N PRO A 75 32.65 44.63 49.68
CA PRO A 75 32.54 45.98 50.22
C PRO A 75 32.39 45.97 51.75
N SER A 76 33.18 46.80 52.42
CA SER A 76 33.03 47.16 53.83
C SER A 76 32.11 48.37 54.00
N LYS A 77 31.23 48.33 55.01
CA LYS A 77 30.55 49.49 55.58
C LYS A 77 31.59 50.38 56.29
N ASP A 78 31.53 51.68 56.04
CA ASP A 78 31.59 52.69 57.11
C ASP A 78 31.01 54.03 56.64
N SER A 79 30.39 54.68 57.59
CA SER A 79 29.59 55.90 57.54
C SER A 79 30.40 57.17 57.30
N ASN A 80 29.88 58.07 56.45
CA ASN A 80 29.92 59.51 56.75
C ASN A 80 28.75 60.24 56.07
N GLU A 81 28.16 61.13 56.84
CA GLU A 81 26.99 61.96 56.57
C GLU A 81 27.23 63.09 55.56
N GLU A 82 26.11 63.55 55.01
CA GLU A 82 25.85 64.89 54.42
C GLU A 82 26.46 65.27 53.07
N ALA A 83 25.67 65.07 52.01
CA ALA A 83 25.26 66.15 51.09
C ALA A 83 24.00 65.72 50.32
N ARG A 84 22.82 66.20 50.76
CA ARG A 84 21.56 66.07 50.00
C ARG A 84 21.61 67.01 48.79
N GLY A 85 22.07 66.49 47.65
CA GLY A 85 21.73 67.02 46.33
C GLY A 85 20.49 66.30 45.82
N SER A 86 19.35 66.98 45.76
CA SER A 86 18.16 66.48 45.09
C SER A 86 18.46 66.31 43.59
N ILE A 87 18.72 65.08 43.15
CA ILE A 87 18.77 64.73 41.73
C ILE A 87 17.37 65.01 41.17
N SER A 88 17.29 65.93 40.21
CA SER A 88 16.03 66.23 39.53
C SER A 88 15.58 64.99 38.74
N GLN A 89 14.26 64.77 38.62
CA GLN A 89 13.72 63.66 37.81
C GLN A 89 14.16 63.70 36.34
N GLU A 90 14.58 64.86 35.84
CA GLU A 90 15.07 65.05 34.48
C GLU A 90 16.52 64.56 34.30
N ASP A 91 17.38 64.72 35.30
CA ASP A 91 18.77 64.25 35.26
C ASP A 91 18.87 62.72 35.34
N SER A 92 17.97 62.05 36.07
CA SER A 92 17.94 60.59 36.12
C SER A 92 17.42 59.97 34.82
N ALA A 93 16.42 60.60 34.19
CA ALA A 93 15.87 60.16 32.90
C ALA A 93 16.92 60.27 31.78
N PHE A 94 17.68 61.37 31.74
CA PHE A 94 18.75 61.57 30.76
C PHE A 94 19.89 60.55 30.91
N LEU A 95 20.31 60.25 32.16
CA LEU A 95 21.33 59.23 32.42
C LEU A 95 20.84 57.83 32.05
N GLN A 96 19.57 57.52 32.28
CA GLN A 96 18.98 56.23 31.94
C GLN A 96 18.85 56.04 30.42
N GLU A 97 18.54 57.11 29.68
CA GLU A 97 18.50 57.12 28.21
C GLU A 97 19.90 56.97 27.59
N GLU A 98 20.91 57.65 28.14
CA GLU A 98 22.31 57.49 27.70
C GLU A 98 22.87 56.09 27.98
N LEU A 99 22.51 55.49 29.13
CA LEU A 99 22.89 54.10 29.45
C LEU A 99 22.19 53.09 28.51
N ALA A 100 20.91 53.29 28.22
CA ALA A 100 20.17 52.47 27.26
C ALA A 100 20.79 52.54 25.86
N ARG A 101 21.17 53.74 25.40
CA ARG A 101 21.83 53.96 24.11
C ARG A 101 23.19 53.28 24.02
N ARG A 102 24.00 53.33 25.07
CA ARG A 102 25.30 52.62 25.14
C ARG A 102 25.13 51.11 25.13
N ARG A 103 24.13 50.60 25.85
CA ARG A 103 23.78 49.17 25.88
C ARG A 103 23.32 48.68 24.51
N GLU A 104 22.48 49.46 23.82
CA GLU A 104 22.05 49.18 22.45
C GLU A 104 23.24 49.12 21.48
N LEU A 105 24.16 50.08 21.56
CA LEU A 105 25.37 50.09 20.73
C LEU A 105 26.26 48.86 21.00
N ALA A 106 26.39 48.42 22.25
CA ALA A 106 27.15 47.23 22.62
C ALA A 106 26.53 45.94 22.06
N LEU A 107 25.19 45.81 22.12
CA LEU A 107 24.48 44.66 21.56
C LEU A 107 24.57 44.59 20.03
N ARG A 108 24.49 45.74 19.34
CA ARG A 108 24.59 45.81 17.87
C ARG A 108 25.97 45.45 17.31
N GLN A 109 27.01 45.37 18.15
CA GLN A 109 28.37 44.96 17.73
C GLN A 109 28.48 43.45 17.49
N HIS A 110 27.55 42.64 18.00
CA HIS A 110 27.59 41.19 17.88
C HIS A 110 26.66 40.69 16.77
N ALA A 111 27.16 39.75 15.96
CA ALA A 111 26.44 39.22 14.80
C ALA A 111 25.31 38.22 15.16
N PHE A 112 25.35 37.69 16.40
CA PHE A 112 24.44 36.68 16.89
C PHE A 112 24.51 36.52 18.41
N PHE A 113 23.43 36.01 19.02
CA PHE A 113 23.39 35.68 20.45
C PHE A 113 22.92 34.25 20.69
N GLN A 114 23.52 33.60 21.68
CA GLN A 114 23.07 32.30 22.18
C GLN A 114 22.32 32.51 23.50
N LEU A 115 21.03 32.18 23.50
CA LEU A 115 20.20 32.24 24.68
C LEU A 115 20.09 30.86 25.32
N ARG A 116 20.56 30.69 26.54
CA ARG A 116 20.20 29.54 27.37
C ARG A 116 18.93 29.90 28.12
N LEU A 117 17.88 29.15 27.89
CA LEU A 117 16.56 29.34 28.48
C LEU A 117 16.19 28.10 29.30
N HIS A 118 15.86 28.28 30.56
CA HIS A 118 15.36 27.25 31.44
C HIS A 118 13.91 27.56 31.80
N ILE A 119 12.98 26.81 31.23
CA ILE A 119 11.55 26.92 31.50
C ILE A 119 11.26 26.07 32.73
N ARG A 120 11.04 26.72 33.88
CA ARG A 120 10.97 26.03 35.16
C ARG A 120 9.57 25.50 35.44
N ARG A 121 8.61 26.40 35.61
CA ARG A 121 7.23 26.04 36.00
C ARG A 121 6.21 27.09 35.61
N GLY A 122 4.96 26.69 35.50
CA GLY A 122 3.78 27.54 35.43
C GLY A 122 3.11 27.61 36.81
N MET A 123 2.41 28.71 37.10
CA MET A 123 1.68 28.87 38.35
C MET A 123 0.31 29.50 38.08
N ASN A 124 -0.73 28.93 38.69
CA ASN A 124 -2.12 29.39 38.58
C ASN A 124 -2.58 29.58 37.12
N LEU A 125 -2.25 28.63 36.24
CA LEU A 125 -2.72 28.66 34.86
C LEU A 125 -4.24 28.51 34.80
N VAL A 126 -4.87 29.12 33.78
CA VAL A 126 -6.32 29.02 33.57
C VAL A 126 -6.71 27.59 33.17
N ALA A 127 -7.76 27.04 33.77
CA ALA A 127 -8.34 25.76 33.33
C ALA A 127 -9.21 25.99 32.09
N MET A 128 -8.92 25.27 31.00
CA MET A 128 -9.72 25.35 29.76
C MET A 128 -10.71 24.17 29.65
N ASP A 129 -10.40 23.05 30.29
CA ASP A 129 -11.24 21.86 30.30
C ASP A 129 -12.43 21.91 31.27
N ARG A 130 -13.56 21.29 30.86
CA ARG A 130 -14.82 21.22 31.63
C ARG A 130 -14.71 20.51 32.97
N CYS A 131 -13.64 19.76 33.22
CA CYS A 131 -13.37 19.05 34.47
C CYS A 131 -12.31 19.72 35.36
N GLY A 132 -11.77 20.89 34.97
CA GLY A 132 -10.88 21.69 35.81
C GLY A 132 -9.41 21.25 35.83
N ALA A 133 -8.98 20.34 34.96
CA ALA A 133 -7.58 19.92 34.83
C ALA A 133 -7.13 20.09 33.37
N SER A 134 -6.10 20.89 33.14
CA SER A 134 -5.52 21.16 31.80
C SER A 134 -4.18 20.44 31.65
N ASP A 135 -3.77 20.22 30.40
CA ASP A 135 -2.51 19.61 29.96
C ASP A 135 -1.55 20.67 29.36
N PRO A 136 -0.98 21.58 30.17
CA PRO A 136 -0.26 22.75 29.65
C PRO A 136 1.12 22.46 29.06
N TYR A 137 1.43 23.18 27.99
CA TYR A 137 2.76 23.25 27.39
C TYR A 137 3.08 24.63 26.82
N VAL A 138 4.37 24.97 26.66
CA VAL A 138 4.84 26.31 26.26
C VAL A 138 5.46 26.29 24.87
N LYS A 139 5.05 27.23 24.01
CA LYS A 139 5.69 27.56 22.73
C LYS A 139 6.49 28.86 22.86
N VAL A 140 7.78 28.83 22.56
CA VAL A 140 8.66 30.00 22.55
C VAL A 140 8.87 30.45 21.10
N LYS A 141 8.59 31.72 20.80
CA LYS A 141 8.71 32.30 19.46
C LYS A 141 9.54 33.58 19.46
N SER A 142 10.23 33.86 18.36
CA SER A 142 10.90 35.14 18.09
C SER A 142 10.58 35.58 16.66
N GLY A 143 10.18 36.84 16.45
CA GLY A 143 9.81 37.33 15.11
C GLY A 143 8.71 36.52 14.40
N GLY A 144 7.83 35.85 15.15
CA GLY A 144 6.81 34.94 14.62
C GLY A 144 7.29 33.50 14.34
N ARG A 145 8.61 33.25 14.31
CA ARG A 145 9.22 31.92 14.16
C ARG A 145 9.17 31.15 15.47
N LEU A 146 8.73 29.88 15.43
CA LEU A 146 8.78 28.97 16.57
C LEU A 146 10.23 28.53 16.82
N LEU A 147 10.75 28.83 18.00
CA LEU A 147 12.10 28.45 18.43
C LEU A 147 12.09 27.14 19.23
N HIS A 148 11.06 26.92 20.06
CA HIS A 148 10.97 25.74 20.91
C HIS A 148 9.53 25.45 21.35
N LYS A 149 9.22 24.17 21.61
CA LYS A 149 7.98 23.68 22.23
C LYS A 149 8.39 22.78 23.40
N SER A 150 7.89 23.07 24.61
CA SER A 150 8.17 22.27 25.79
C SER A 150 7.39 20.94 25.79
N ARG A 151 7.75 20.05 26.71
CA ARG A 151 6.91 18.89 27.06
C ARG A 151 5.53 19.33 27.57
N THR A 152 4.54 18.47 27.35
CA THR A 152 3.20 18.58 27.92
C THR A 152 3.20 17.97 29.31
N VAL A 153 2.64 18.67 30.29
CA VAL A 153 2.41 18.15 31.64
C VAL A 153 0.91 17.92 31.78
N HIS A 154 0.48 16.71 32.14
CA HIS A 154 -0.93 16.36 32.13
C HIS A 154 -1.63 16.73 33.45
N ARG A 155 -2.83 17.29 33.35
CA ARG A 155 -3.78 17.57 34.45
C ARG A 155 -3.21 18.38 35.61
N ASP A 156 -2.43 19.43 35.30
CA ASP A 156 -1.80 20.26 36.31
C ASP A 156 -1.78 21.74 35.90
N LEU A 157 -2.43 22.60 36.70
CA LEU A 157 -2.44 24.06 36.49
C LEU A 157 -1.21 24.77 37.08
N ASN A 158 -0.33 24.02 37.76
CA ASN A 158 0.96 24.48 38.27
C ASN A 158 2.11 23.62 37.71
N PRO A 159 2.19 23.46 36.38
CA PRO A 159 3.05 22.46 35.77
C PRO A 159 4.53 22.76 36.02
N VAL A 160 5.31 21.71 36.29
CA VAL A 160 6.77 21.79 36.38
C VAL A 160 7.39 21.20 35.11
N TRP A 161 7.78 22.07 34.18
CA TRP A 161 8.42 21.65 32.92
C TRP A 161 9.90 21.33 33.10
N ASP A 162 10.61 22.07 33.95
CA ASP A 162 12.04 21.91 34.24
C ASP A 162 12.90 21.62 33.00
N GLU A 163 12.67 22.39 31.92
CA GLU A 163 13.24 22.14 30.60
C GLU A 163 14.26 23.21 30.22
N SER A 164 15.50 22.80 29.95
CA SER A 164 16.59 23.70 29.54
C SER A 164 16.87 23.57 28.04
N VAL A 165 16.78 24.67 27.32
CA VAL A 165 17.02 24.75 25.88
C VAL A 165 18.03 25.85 25.55
N THR A 166 18.83 25.63 24.51
CA THR A 166 19.74 26.64 23.96
C THR A 166 19.22 27.13 22.62
N LEU A 167 18.78 28.39 22.59
CA LEU A 167 18.14 29.02 21.45
C LEU A 167 19.08 29.98 20.73
N PRO A 168 19.05 29.98 19.40
CA PRO A 168 19.83 30.89 18.59
C PRO A 168 18.99 32.18 18.40
N ILE A 169 19.52 33.34 18.78
CA ILE A 169 18.88 34.66 18.66
C ILE A 169 19.63 35.53 17.65
N GLU A 170 18.97 35.83 16.52
CA GLU A 170 19.53 36.69 15.46
C GLU A 170 19.54 38.16 15.86
N ASP A 171 18.48 38.61 16.53
CA ASP A 171 18.25 39.99 16.90
C ASP A 171 17.77 40.05 18.36
N PRO A 172 18.59 40.58 19.30
CA PRO A 172 18.21 40.68 20.71
C PRO A 172 17.15 41.75 20.96
N PHE A 173 16.85 42.63 20.00
CA PHE A 173 15.82 43.66 20.11
C PHE A 173 14.43 43.15 19.68
N GLN A 174 14.35 41.92 19.18
CA GLN A 174 13.06 41.25 18.94
C GLN A 174 12.60 40.52 20.19
N PRO A 175 11.43 40.87 20.76
CA PRO A 175 10.94 40.25 21.97
C PRO A 175 10.60 38.77 21.74
N LEU A 176 10.95 37.93 22.72
CA LEU A 176 10.49 36.55 22.77
C LEU A 176 9.04 36.50 23.20
N THR A 177 8.23 35.81 22.42
CA THR A 177 6.84 35.52 22.77
C THR A 177 6.73 34.10 23.31
N PHE A 178 6.27 33.99 24.55
CA PHE A 178 5.91 32.74 25.20
C PHE A 178 4.40 32.56 25.07
N LYS A 179 3.93 31.43 24.53
CA LYS A 179 2.51 31.11 24.44
C LYS A 179 2.25 29.77 25.12
N VAL A 180 1.32 29.74 26.06
CA VAL A 180 0.92 28.52 26.77
C VAL A 180 -0.36 28.00 26.13
N PHE A 181 -0.42 26.69 25.93
CA PHE A 181 -1.55 25.98 25.33
C PHE A 181 -1.91 24.77 26.17
N ASP A 182 -3.19 24.43 26.15
CA ASP A 182 -3.75 23.17 26.64
C ASP A 182 -3.69 22.14 25.51
N TYR A 183 -3.24 20.92 25.78
CA TYR A 183 -3.12 19.89 24.75
C TYR A 183 -4.38 19.02 24.69
N ASP A 184 -5.08 19.09 23.55
CA ASP A 184 -6.30 18.32 23.31
C ASP A 184 -6.08 17.24 22.25
N TRP A 185 -6.40 15.98 22.57
CA TRP A 185 -6.28 14.89 21.60
C TRP A 185 -7.33 15.03 20.48
N GLY A 186 -6.88 15.31 19.26
CA GLY A 186 -7.74 15.32 18.06
C GLY A 186 -8.55 16.60 17.83
N LEU A 187 -8.30 17.66 18.61
CA LEU A 187 -8.87 18.99 18.43
C LEU A 187 -7.77 20.05 18.34
N GLN A 188 -8.13 21.31 18.10
CA GLN A 188 -7.17 22.41 18.12
C GLN A 188 -6.89 22.82 19.57
N ASP A 189 -5.65 22.64 20.01
CA ASP A 189 -5.14 23.05 21.33
C ASP A 189 -5.64 24.44 21.79
N ASP A 190 -6.24 24.47 22.99
CA ASP A 190 -6.79 25.68 23.57
C ASP A 190 -5.71 26.67 24.05
N PHE A 191 -5.91 27.96 23.79
CA PHE A 191 -4.95 29.00 24.14
C PHE A 191 -5.12 29.43 25.61
N MET A 192 -4.08 29.22 26.41
CA MET A 192 -4.10 29.52 27.85
C MET A 192 -3.51 30.89 28.18
N GLY A 193 -2.70 31.50 27.30
CA GLY A 193 -2.17 32.85 27.49
C GLY A 193 -0.82 33.09 26.81
N ALA A 194 -0.42 34.35 26.69
CA ALA A 194 0.86 34.74 26.12
C ALA A 194 1.59 35.81 26.94
N ALA A 195 2.91 35.74 26.94
CA ALA A 195 3.78 36.78 27.49
C ALA A 195 4.86 37.15 26.48
N GLN A 196 5.36 38.38 26.58
CA GLN A 196 6.49 38.86 25.81
C GLN A 196 7.63 39.23 26.74
N PHE A 197 8.86 38.93 26.33
CA PHE A 197 10.06 39.26 27.06
C PHE A 197 11.09 39.89 26.14
N ASP A 198 11.56 41.06 26.49
CA ASP A 198 12.59 41.78 25.75
C ASP A 198 13.98 41.29 26.18
N LEU A 199 14.70 40.66 25.25
CA LEU A 199 16.03 40.09 25.49
C LEU A 199 17.09 41.18 25.70
N ALA A 200 16.87 42.41 25.22
CA ALA A 200 17.82 43.51 25.39
C ALA A 200 18.00 43.92 26.87
N GLN A 201 17.04 43.57 27.72
CA GLN A 201 17.06 43.83 29.16
C GLN A 201 17.98 42.87 29.94
N LEU A 202 18.39 41.75 29.34
CA LEU A 202 19.27 40.79 29.99
C LEU A 202 20.72 41.28 30.04
N ASP A 203 21.33 41.22 31.22
CA ASP A 203 22.78 41.32 31.35
C ASP A 203 23.49 40.11 30.73
N LEU A 204 24.48 40.40 29.87
CA LEU A 204 25.18 39.38 29.10
C LEU A 204 25.99 38.44 30.00
N GLY A 205 25.88 37.14 29.75
CA GLY A 205 26.60 36.08 30.45
C GLY A 205 26.11 35.77 31.87
N GLN A 206 25.12 36.49 32.39
CA GLN A 206 24.57 36.25 33.74
C GLN A 206 23.17 35.61 33.71
N PRO A 207 22.93 34.56 34.50
CA PRO A 207 21.60 33.96 34.63
C PRO A 207 20.67 34.90 35.41
N GLN A 208 19.52 35.21 34.82
CA GLN A 208 18.48 36.02 35.44
C GLN A 208 17.18 35.24 35.54
N ASP A 209 16.62 35.22 36.74
CA ASP A 209 15.30 34.66 37.02
C ASP A 209 14.22 35.67 36.67
N ILE A 210 13.27 35.24 35.85
CA ILE A 210 12.24 36.08 35.26
C ILE A 210 10.88 35.42 35.51
N VAL A 211 9.92 36.25 35.92
CA VAL A 211 8.53 35.87 36.06
C VAL A 211 7.73 36.63 35.02
N LEU A 212 7.03 35.91 34.15
CA LEU A 212 6.20 36.51 33.11
C LEU A 212 4.72 36.23 33.40
N GLU A 213 3.94 37.31 33.49
CA GLU A 213 2.50 37.26 33.61
C GLU A 213 1.85 36.99 32.24
N LEU A 214 0.97 35.98 32.15
CA LEU A 214 0.29 35.62 30.92
C LEU A 214 -0.93 36.51 30.67
N LYS A 215 -1.04 37.02 29.44
CA LYS A 215 -2.12 37.90 28.99
C LYS A 215 -2.75 37.38 27.71
N ASP A 216 -4.03 37.67 27.52
CA ASP A 216 -4.75 37.46 26.27
C ASP A 216 -5.16 38.82 25.70
N HIS A 217 -4.82 39.06 24.43
CA HIS A 217 -5.19 40.26 23.70
C HIS A 217 -6.71 40.40 23.57
N ASN A 218 -7.43 39.29 23.56
CA ASN A 218 -8.88 39.27 23.45
C ASN A 218 -9.61 39.44 24.81
N ARG A 219 -8.90 39.24 25.95
CA ARG A 219 -9.46 39.29 27.31
C ARG A 219 -8.49 39.95 28.31
N PRO A 220 -8.27 41.27 28.24
CA PRO A 220 -7.23 41.96 29.01
C PRO A 220 -7.48 42.06 30.53
N LYS A 221 -8.68 41.70 31.02
CA LYS A 221 -9.05 41.79 32.44
C LYS A 221 -8.93 40.46 33.22
N GLN A 222 -8.58 39.37 32.55
CA GLN A 222 -8.50 38.04 33.17
C GLN A 222 -7.02 37.71 33.45
N HIS A 223 -6.70 37.35 34.69
CA HIS A 223 -5.37 36.85 35.04
C HIS A 223 -5.27 35.39 34.59
N LEU A 224 -4.33 35.09 33.69
CA LEU A 224 -4.22 33.77 33.03
C LEU A 224 -3.08 32.90 33.58
N GLY A 225 -2.44 33.35 34.66
CA GLY A 225 -1.34 32.66 35.33
C GLY A 225 0.02 33.26 35.01
N GLU A 226 1.06 32.66 35.60
CA GLU A 226 2.44 33.12 35.49
C GLU A 226 3.35 31.98 35.03
N ILE A 227 4.43 32.32 34.31
CA ILE A 227 5.51 31.38 33.99
C ILE A 227 6.83 31.85 34.60
N TYR A 228 7.56 30.91 35.19
CA TYR A 228 8.86 31.12 35.81
C TYR A 228 9.94 30.56 34.91
N LEU A 229 10.92 31.39 34.56
CA LEU A 229 12.01 31.00 33.68
C LEU A 229 13.34 31.63 34.12
N THR A 230 14.44 30.99 33.75
CA THR A 230 15.78 31.53 33.94
C THR A 230 16.43 31.69 32.57
N ALA A 231 16.91 32.88 32.25
CA ALA A 231 17.49 33.19 30.95
C ALA A 231 18.95 33.67 31.09
N THR A 232 19.81 33.27 30.16
CA THR A 232 21.20 33.74 30.07
C THR A 232 21.55 34.00 28.61
N LEU A 233 21.93 35.24 28.28
CA LEU A 233 22.24 35.65 26.91
C LEU A 233 23.75 35.79 26.72
N TRP A 234 24.32 35.09 25.73
CA TRP A 234 25.74 35.15 25.40
C TRP A 234 25.96 35.75 24.01
N PRO A 235 26.83 36.76 23.87
CA PRO A 235 27.23 37.25 22.55
C PRO A 235 28.10 36.19 21.84
N LYS A 236 27.88 36.02 20.54
CA LYS A 236 28.60 35.05 19.71
C LYS A 236 29.15 35.68 18.44
N ASN A 237 30.29 35.16 17.99
CA ASN A 237 31.00 35.69 16.81
C ASN A 237 30.47 35.06 15.50
N GLN A 238 30.79 35.69 14.37
CA GLN A 238 30.27 35.28 13.06
C GLN A 238 30.69 33.86 12.63
N GLN A 239 31.88 33.41 13.00
CA GLN A 239 32.34 32.03 12.75
C GLN A 239 31.54 30.99 13.56
N GLU A 240 31.18 31.32 14.81
CA GLU A 240 30.36 30.44 15.66
C GLU A 240 28.91 30.37 15.17
N LYS A 241 28.39 31.49 14.64
CA LYS A 241 27.09 31.55 13.94
C LYS A 241 27.06 30.55 12.78
N GLU A 242 28.06 30.57 11.92
CA GLU A 242 28.16 29.64 10.77
C GLU A 242 28.22 28.16 11.20
N GLN A 243 29.00 27.85 12.25
CA GLN A 243 29.05 26.49 12.80
C GLN A 243 27.70 26.01 13.38
N TYR A 244 26.97 26.88 14.07
CA TYR A 244 25.66 26.55 14.64
C TYR A 244 24.62 26.29 13.52
N PHE A 245 24.54 27.16 12.52
CA PHE A 245 23.59 26.99 11.41
C PHE A 245 23.95 25.80 10.50
N GLN A 246 25.23 25.47 10.31
CA GLN A 246 25.63 24.25 9.59
C GLN A 246 25.17 22.95 10.27
N ARG A 247 25.16 22.91 11.61
CA ARG A 247 24.73 21.72 12.37
C ARG A 247 23.21 21.52 12.36
N THR A 248 22.45 22.62 12.44
CA THR A 248 20.98 22.59 12.49
C THR A 248 20.35 22.47 11.09
N ASN A 249 20.92 23.10 10.06
CA ASN A 249 20.45 22.93 8.68
C ASN A 249 20.63 21.48 8.18
N ARG A 250 21.64 20.73 8.65
CA ARG A 250 21.75 19.31 8.28
C ARG A 250 20.52 18.49 8.67
N LEU A 251 19.87 18.75 9.81
CA LEU A 251 18.67 18.01 10.25
C LEU A 251 17.37 18.48 9.58
N ALA A 252 17.24 19.79 9.33
CA ALA A 252 16.09 20.36 8.62
C ALA A 252 16.16 20.09 7.11
N ASP A 253 17.35 20.15 6.52
CA ASP A 253 17.59 19.74 5.14
C ASP A 253 17.47 18.22 5.00
N VAL A 254 17.87 17.40 5.98
CA VAL A 254 17.56 15.96 5.95
C VAL A 254 16.05 15.74 5.97
N ASN A 255 15.27 16.39 6.83
CA ASN A 255 13.81 16.23 6.82
C ASN A 255 13.13 16.78 5.56
N ARG A 256 13.62 17.89 5.00
CA ARG A 256 13.10 18.48 3.77
C ARG A 256 13.52 17.68 2.53
N ARG A 257 14.74 17.13 2.53
CA ARG A 257 15.25 16.20 1.53
C ARG A 257 14.62 14.83 1.65
N LEU A 258 14.21 14.36 2.83
CA LEU A 258 13.46 13.11 3.03
C LEU A 258 12.04 13.23 2.47
N LYS A 259 11.38 14.38 2.68
CA LYS A 259 10.09 14.69 2.02
C LYS A 259 10.20 14.93 0.51
N SER A 260 11.39 15.26 0.01
CA SER A 260 11.67 15.41 -1.42
C SER A 260 12.52 14.27 -1.99
N GLN A 261 12.81 13.23 -1.20
CA GLN A 261 13.60 12.08 -1.62
C GLN A 261 12.62 11.12 -2.22
N ILE A 262 12.88 10.78 -3.47
CA ILE A 262 12.30 9.62 -4.12
C ILE A 262 12.65 8.45 -3.20
N TRP A 263 11.64 7.87 -2.55
CA TRP A 263 11.80 6.62 -1.79
C TRP A 263 12.45 5.59 -2.72
N SER A 264 13.36 4.80 -2.18
CA SER A 264 14.11 3.82 -2.96
C SER A 264 13.27 2.57 -3.29
N SER A 265 12.23 2.31 -2.49
CA SER A 265 11.33 1.17 -2.61
C SER A 265 10.11 1.30 -1.70
N VAL A 266 9.08 0.51 -1.97
CA VAL A 266 7.87 0.38 -1.15
C VAL A 266 7.83 -1.03 -0.56
N VAL A 267 7.57 -1.11 0.74
CA VAL A 267 7.34 -2.34 1.49
C VAL A 267 5.84 -2.53 1.62
N THR A 268 5.28 -3.41 0.81
CA THR A 268 3.88 -3.82 0.89
C THR A 268 3.75 -4.96 1.89
N ILE A 269 2.97 -4.74 2.95
CA ILE A 269 2.68 -5.67 4.02
C ILE A 269 1.21 -6.07 3.90
N VAL A 270 0.92 -7.35 3.68
CA VAL A 270 -0.43 -7.91 3.84
C VAL A 270 -0.47 -8.64 5.19
N LEU A 271 -1.16 -8.04 6.15
CA LEU A 271 -1.44 -8.62 7.46
C LEU A 271 -2.59 -9.63 7.31
N VAL A 272 -2.29 -10.92 7.48
CA VAL A 272 -3.26 -11.99 7.22
C VAL A 272 -3.97 -12.39 8.50
N GLU A 273 -3.25 -13.05 9.40
CA GLU A 273 -3.80 -13.62 10.64
C GLU A 273 -2.74 -13.67 11.74
N ALA A 274 -3.18 -13.82 12.99
CA ALA A 274 -2.33 -14.27 14.09
C ALA A 274 -2.99 -15.47 14.78
N LYS A 275 -2.18 -16.28 15.45
CA LYS A 275 -2.61 -17.48 16.17
C LYS A 275 -2.02 -17.53 17.57
N ASN A 276 -2.80 -18.10 18.49
CA ASN A 276 -2.40 -18.33 19.87
C ASN A 276 -1.93 -17.06 20.60
N LEU A 277 -2.60 -15.93 20.38
CA LEU A 277 -2.30 -14.71 21.12
C LEU A 277 -2.63 -14.86 22.62
N LEU A 278 -1.99 -14.05 23.45
CA LEU A 278 -2.24 -14.04 24.89
C LEU A 278 -3.64 -13.49 25.21
N PRO A 279 -4.40 -14.12 26.12
CA PRO A 279 -5.62 -13.53 26.64
C PRO A 279 -5.28 -12.44 27.66
N MET A 280 -5.55 -11.18 27.31
CA MET A 280 -5.32 -10.05 28.21
C MET A 280 -6.61 -9.56 28.89
N ASP A 281 -7.79 -9.81 28.30
CA ASP A 281 -9.06 -9.45 28.93
C ASP A 281 -9.49 -10.43 30.03
N ILE A 282 -10.29 -9.92 30.97
CA ILE A 282 -10.92 -10.69 32.06
C ILE A 282 -11.82 -11.83 31.52
N GLU A 283 -12.35 -11.68 30.30
CA GLU A 283 -13.17 -12.71 29.62
C GLU A 283 -12.33 -13.87 29.05
N GLY A 284 -11.00 -13.81 29.12
CA GLY A 284 -10.09 -14.82 28.56
C GLY A 284 -9.92 -14.74 27.03
N LEU A 285 -10.31 -13.61 26.44
CA LEU A 285 -10.11 -13.26 25.03
C LEU A 285 -9.35 -11.93 24.95
N SER A 286 -9.17 -11.39 23.76
CA SER A 286 -8.54 -10.08 23.52
C SER A 286 -9.20 -9.40 22.32
N ASP A 287 -9.01 -8.10 22.20
CA ASP A 287 -9.36 -7.24 21.07
C ASP A 287 -8.08 -6.84 20.28
N PRO A 288 -7.36 -7.80 19.64
CA PRO A 288 -6.05 -7.55 19.07
C PRO A 288 -6.06 -6.63 17.85
N TYR A 289 -5.03 -5.80 17.77
CA TYR A 289 -4.66 -5.00 16.60
C TYR A 289 -3.14 -4.88 16.47
N VAL A 290 -2.65 -4.56 15.28
CA VAL A 290 -1.21 -4.54 14.97
C VAL A 290 -0.75 -3.13 14.62
N LYS A 291 0.42 -2.74 15.13
CA LYS A 291 1.14 -1.53 14.73
C LYS A 291 2.42 -1.91 14.00
N PHE A 292 2.62 -1.31 12.83
CA PHE A 292 3.84 -1.41 12.02
C PHE A 292 4.67 -0.14 12.18
N ARG A 293 5.99 -0.30 12.25
CA ARG A 293 6.95 0.81 12.25
C ARG A 293 8.12 0.50 11.31
N LEU A 294 8.34 1.37 10.33
CA LEU A 294 9.49 1.32 9.42
C LEU A 294 10.11 2.72 9.35
N GLY A 295 11.29 2.90 9.95
CA GLY A 295 11.91 4.22 10.09
C GLY A 295 10.98 5.21 10.82
N THR A 296 10.56 6.26 10.14
CA THR A 296 9.63 7.27 10.67
C THR A 296 8.16 6.95 10.43
N GLU A 297 7.84 6.02 9.54
CA GLU A 297 6.47 5.66 9.21
C GLU A 297 5.86 4.70 10.24
N LYS A 298 4.61 4.95 10.58
CA LYS A 298 3.84 4.15 11.53
C LYS A 298 2.44 3.92 11.01
N TYR A 299 1.99 2.68 11.03
CA TYR A 299 0.64 2.29 10.61
C TYR A 299 -0.03 1.42 11.68
N LYS A 300 -1.36 1.46 11.76
CA LYS A 300 -2.18 0.70 12.71
C LYS A 300 -3.28 -0.04 11.94
N SER A 301 -3.49 -1.31 12.25
CA SER A 301 -4.59 -2.12 11.72
C SER A 301 -5.90 -1.85 12.43
N LYS A 302 -6.98 -2.42 11.89
CA LYS A 302 -8.25 -2.53 12.62
C LYS A 302 -8.11 -3.47 13.81
N VAL A 303 -9.03 -3.26 14.73
CA VAL A 303 -9.22 -4.05 15.94
C VAL A 303 -10.17 -5.18 15.60
N VAL A 304 -9.79 -6.41 15.92
CA VAL A 304 -10.67 -7.58 15.81
C VAL A 304 -11.10 -7.94 17.21
N HIS A 305 -12.39 -7.92 17.49
CA HIS A 305 -12.89 -8.07 18.84
C HIS A 305 -12.98 -9.54 19.28
N LYS A 306 -12.69 -9.79 20.56
CA LYS A 306 -12.92 -11.04 21.30
C LYS A 306 -12.35 -12.28 20.61
N THR A 307 -11.06 -12.27 20.30
CA THR A 307 -10.39 -13.42 19.68
C THR A 307 -8.89 -13.47 19.99
N LEU A 308 -8.36 -14.70 20.13
CA LEU A 308 -6.91 -14.97 20.22
C LEU A 308 -6.32 -15.43 18.87
N ASN A 309 -7.17 -15.59 17.86
CA ASN A 309 -6.79 -15.99 16.50
C ASN A 309 -7.39 -15.00 15.49
N PRO A 310 -7.00 -13.71 15.55
CA PRO A 310 -7.56 -12.70 14.68
C PRO A 310 -7.17 -12.90 13.22
N VAL A 311 -8.08 -12.54 12.33
CA VAL A 311 -7.87 -12.50 10.87
C VAL A 311 -8.21 -11.08 10.41
N TRP A 312 -7.21 -10.34 9.92
CA TRP A 312 -7.37 -8.94 9.50
C TRP A 312 -7.57 -8.79 8.00
N LEU A 313 -6.74 -9.48 7.20
CA LEU A 313 -6.67 -9.35 5.74
C LEU A 313 -6.52 -7.89 5.28
N GLU A 314 -5.63 -7.15 5.94
CA GLU A 314 -5.36 -5.74 5.67
C GLU A 314 -4.02 -5.55 4.96
N GLN A 315 -3.91 -4.53 4.10
CA GLN A 315 -2.65 -4.16 3.45
C GLN A 315 -2.19 -2.78 3.84
N PHE A 316 -0.88 -2.67 4.07
CA PHE A 316 -0.17 -1.43 4.36
C PHE A 316 1.00 -1.30 3.39
N ASP A 317 1.23 -0.10 2.89
CA ASP A 317 2.36 0.22 2.03
C ASP A 317 3.24 1.24 2.77
N LEU A 318 4.48 0.85 3.09
CA LEU A 318 5.44 1.69 3.81
C LEU A 318 6.61 2.05 2.89
N HIS A 319 7.11 3.27 2.96
CA HIS A 319 8.22 3.73 2.12
C HIS A 319 9.58 3.39 2.75
N LEU A 320 10.45 2.74 1.97
CA LEU A 320 11.81 2.43 2.34
C LEU A 320 12.79 3.43 1.69
N TYR A 321 13.52 4.15 2.53
CA TYR A 321 14.54 5.11 2.11
C TYR A 321 15.92 4.43 2.15
N GLU A 322 16.70 4.57 1.07
CA GLU A 322 18.12 4.16 1.04
C GLU A 322 18.94 5.14 1.88
N ASP A 323 18.87 5.01 3.20
CA ASP A 323 19.77 5.70 4.12
C ASP A 323 20.67 4.64 4.80
N PRO A 324 22.01 4.73 4.64
CA PRO A 324 22.96 3.85 5.33
C PRO A 324 22.86 3.89 6.86
N TYR A 325 22.20 4.90 7.44
CA TYR A 325 22.10 5.13 8.88
C TYR A 325 20.70 4.83 9.47
N LEU A 326 19.65 4.64 8.66
CA LEU A 326 18.36 4.14 9.15
C LEU A 326 18.29 2.62 9.02
N GLY A 327 17.94 1.94 10.11
CA GLY A 327 17.75 0.49 10.10
C GLY A 327 16.66 0.06 9.11
N GLN A 328 16.97 -0.91 8.25
CA GLN A 328 16.02 -1.57 7.33
C GLN A 328 15.18 -2.63 8.07
N GLU A 329 14.76 -2.31 9.29
CA GLU A 329 14.05 -3.21 10.18
C GLU A 329 12.59 -2.80 10.25
N LEU A 330 11.70 -3.71 9.85
CA LEU A 330 10.26 -3.55 10.04
C LEU A 330 9.90 -4.09 11.43
N GLU A 331 9.45 -3.21 12.31
CA GLU A 331 8.94 -3.60 13.62
C GLU A 331 7.43 -3.80 13.56
N VAL A 332 6.99 -4.93 14.10
CA VAL A 332 5.59 -5.33 14.18
C VAL A 332 5.26 -5.56 15.65
N THR A 333 4.25 -4.85 16.16
CA THR A 333 3.79 -4.99 17.55
C THR A 333 2.29 -5.26 17.59
N VAL A 334 1.87 -6.24 18.38
CA VAL A 334 0.47 -6.62 18.57
C VAL A 334 0.01 -6.09 19.91
N TRP A 335 -1.15 -5.45 19.92
CA TRP A 335 -1.72 -4.74 21.06
C TRP A 335 -3.15 -5.19 21.29
N ASP A 336 -3.58 -5.22 22.54
CA ASP A 336 -4.97 -5.39 22.92
C ASP A 336 -5.65 -4.02 23.05
N ARG A 337 -6.89 -3.88 22.59
CA ARG A 337 -7.64 -2.63 22.72
C ARG A 337 -8.58 -2.68 23.91
N ASP A 338 -8.29 -1.85 24.91
CA ASP A 338 -9.13 -1.70 26.08
C ASP A 338 -10.06 -0.49 25.97
N LYS A 339 -11.34 -0.68 26.34
CA LYS A 339 -12.33 0.42 26.34
C LYS A 339 -12.15 1.38 27.52
N SER A 340 -11.54 0.93 28.60
CA SER A 340 -11.47 1.64 29.89
C SER A 340 -10.05 1.83 30.44
N HIS A 341 -9.06 1.19 29.83
CA HIS A 341 -7.65 1.25 30.20
C HIS A 341 -6.78 1.59 28.98
N GLN A 342 -5.48 1.80 29.21
CA GLN A 342 -4.53 2.01 28.12
C GLN A 342 -4.24 0.65 27.47
N ASP A 343 -4.34 0.58 26.14
CA ASP A 343 -4.06 -0.62 25.34
C ASP A 343 -2.78 -1.35 25.78
N ASP A 344 -2.89 -2.64 26.07
CA ASP A 344 -1.78 -3.49 26.51
C ASP A 344 -0.97 -4.05 25.34
N LEU A 345 0.36 -4.09 25.47
CA LEU A 345 1.23 -4.72 24.48
C LEU A 345 1.21 -6.24 24.66
N MET A 346 0.75 -6.97 23.65
CA MET A 346 0.68 -8.42 23.68
C MET A 346 2.01 -9.06 23.25
N GLY A 347 2.65 -8.53 22.20
CA GLY A 347 3.87 -9.11 21.66
C GLY A 347 4.51 -8.28 20.56
N LYS A 348 5.80 -8.55 20.31
CA LYS A 348 6.62 -7.81 19.34
C LYS A 348 7.43 -8.77 18.48
N THR A 349 7.67 -8.40 17.23
CA THR A 349 8.66 -9.05 16.35
C THR A 349 9.31 -8.01 15.46
N VAL A 350 10.58 -8.24 15.10
CA VAL A 350 11.33 -7.41 14.16
C VAL A 350 11.71 -8.24 12.94
N ILE A 351 11.52 -7.68 11.74
CA ILE A 351 11.83 -8.32 10.47
C ILE A 351 12.91 -7.51 9.77
N ASP A 352 14.08 -8.12 9.57
CA ASP A 352 15.15 -7.53 8.78
C ASP A 352 14.82 -7.64 7.28
N LEU A 353 14.52 -6.51 6.65
CA LEU A 353 14.17 -6.42 5.24
C LEU A 353 15.36 -6.71 4.32
N ALA A 354 16.61 -6.56 4.80
CA ALA A 354 17.80 -6.84 4.01
C ALA A 354 17.96 -8.33 3.66
N THR A 355 17.37 -9.21 4.47
CA THR A 355 17.40 -10.67 4.25
C THR A 355 16.41 -11.15 3.18
N LEU A 356 15.45 -10.31 2.80
CA LEU A 356 14.36 -10.68 1.91
C LEU A 356 14.72 -10.38 0.45
N GLU A 357 14.46 -11.34 -0.44
CA GLU A 357 14.64 -11.14 -1.88
C GLU A 357 13.65 -10.08 -2.40
N ARG A 358 14.17 -9.04 -3.05
CA ARG A 358 13.37 -7.95 -3.59
C ARG A 358 12.51 -8.41 -4.78
N GLU A 359 11.39 -7.73 -5.04
CA GLU A 359 10.40 -8.05 -6.11
C GLU A 359 9.70 -9.41 -5.98
N THR A 360 9.85 -10.05 -4.80
CA THR A 360 9.21 -11.31 -4.45
C THR A 360 8.40 -11.14 -3.17
N THR A 361 7.26 -11.83 -3.11
CA THR A 361 6.42 -11.82 -1.91
C THR A 361 6.82 -12.96 -1.00
N HIS A 362 7.26 -12.60 0.20
CA HIS A 362 7.66 -13.53 1.25
C HIS A 362 6.48 -13.89 2.14
N ARG A 363 6.29 -15.19 2.37
CA ARG A 363 5.26 -15.70 3.29
C ARG A 363 5.89 -15.93 4.65
N LEU A 364 5.66 -15.03 5.59
CA LEU A 364 6.37 -15.00 6.87
C LEU A 364 5.44 -15.36 8.01
N TRP A 365 5.70 -16.50 8.65
CA TRP A 365 5.27 -16.74 10.02
C TRP A 365 6.36 -16.24 10.95
N ARG A 366 6.00 -15.35 11.89
CA ARG A 366 6.91 -14.81 12.90
C ARG A 366 6.34 -15.07 14.27
N ASP A 367 7.18 -15.63 15.13
CA ASP A 367 6.85 -15.82 16.53
C ASP A 367 6.98 -14.47 17.23
N LEU A 368 5.99 -14.12 18.05
CA LEU A 368 6.05 -12.93 18.87
C LEU A 368 6.99 -13.21 20.06
N GLU A 369 7.71 -12.17 20.49
CA GLU A 369 8.54 -12.19 21.69
C GLU A 369 7.77 -12.74 22.89
N ASP A 370 8.50 -13.37 23.82
CA ASP A 370 7.97 -13.97 25.06
C ASP A 370 6.91 -15.08 24.87
N GLY A 371 6.80 -15.64 23.67
CA GLY A 371 5.88 -16.74 23.38
C GLY A 371 4.42 -16.29 23.24
N SER A 372 4.19 -15.00 22.96
CA SER A 372 2.86 -14.38 22.87
C SER A 372 2.05 -14.74 21.62
N GLY A 373 2.31 -15.90 21.01
CA GLY A 373 1.68 -16.37 19.79
C GLY A 373 2.52 -16.13 18.52
N ASN A 374 1.89 -16.30 17.36
CA ASN A 374 2.54 -16.23 16.06
C ASN A 374 1.72 -15.36 15.13
N ILE A 375 2.39 -14.52 14.34
CA ILE A 375 1.75 -13.65 13.35
C ILE A 375 2.12 -14.07 11.93
N PHE A 376 1.16 -14.07 11.03
CA PHE A 376 1.31 -14.39 9.62
C PHE A 376 1.10 -13.16 8.75
N LEU A 377 2.14 -12.84 7.98
CA LEU A 377 2.16 -11.69 7.09
C LEU A 377 2.82 -12.03 5.76
N LEU A 378 2.37 -11.38 4.71
CA LEU A 378 2.99 -11.42 3.39
C LEU A 378 3.72 -10.12 3.17
N LEU A 379 5.02 -10.18 2.85
CA LEU A 379 5.85 -9.00 2.72
C LEU A 379 6.47 -8.96 1.34
N THR A 380 6.24 -7.88 0.59
CA THR A 380 6.82 -7.65 -0.74
C THR A 380 7.61 -6.35 -0.68
N ILE A 381 8.89 -6.40 -1.04
CA ILE A 381 9.72 -5.20 -1.20
C ILE A 381 9.79 -4.92 -2.70
N SER A 382 9.08 -3.89 -3.16
CA SER A 382 8.97 -3.52 -4.57
C SER A 382 9.60 -2.16 -4.84
N GLY A 383 9.96 -1.85 -6.08
CA GLY A 383 10.53 -0.55 -6.46
C GLY A 383 12.04 -0.41 -6.24
N THR A 384 12.71 -1.49 -5.81
CA THR A 384 14.15 -1.50 -5.48
C THR A 384 15.09 -1.66 -6.66
N THR A 385 14.56 -2.16 -7.76
CA THR A 385 15.24 -2.12 -9.04
C THR A 385 14.77 -0.84 -9.71
N ALA A 386 15.62 -0.18 -10.51
CA ALA A 386 15.23 0.96 -11.35
C ALA A 386 14.12 0.64 -12.39
N SER A 387 13.34 -0.43 -12.18
CA SER A 387 12.32 -0.99 -13.05
C SER A 387 10.89 -0.72 -12.59
N GLU A 388 10.65 -0.34 -11.32
CA GLU A 388 9.34 0.16 -10.83
C GLU A 388 9.52 1.48 -10.10
N THR A 389 9.54 2.55 -10.86
CA THR A 389 9.88 3.90 -10.42
C THR A 389 8.71 4.83 -10.65
N ILE A 390 8.49 5.74 -9.71
CA ILE A 390 7.64 6.90 -9.93
C ILE A 390 8.57 8.06 -10.31
N SER A 391 8.40 8.59 -11.50
CA SER A 391 9.18 9.74 -11.99
C SER A 391 8.25 10.86 -12.42
N ASP A 392 8.66 12.10 -12.16
CA ASP A 392 7.97 13.27 -12.67
C ASP A 392 8.13 13.35 -14.19
N LEU A 393 7.01 13.42 -14.91
CA LEU A 393 7.02 13.52 -16.38
C LEU A 393 7.77 14.79 -16.84
N ALA A 394 7.74 15.86 -16.04
CA ALA A 394 8.43 17.11 -16.33
C ALA A 394 9.96 17.02 -16.19
N ALA A 395 10.47 16.06 -15.41
CA ALA A 395 11.90 15.86 -15.18
C ALA A 395 12.49 14.67 -15.97
N HIS A 396 11.64 13.86 -16.61
CA HIS A 396 12.03 12.66 -17.31
C HIS A 396 12.33 12.96 -18.79
N GLU A 397 13.62 12.96 -19.14
CA GLU A 397 14.05 12.91 -20.54
C GLU A 397 14.22 11.44 -20.97
N GLU A 398 13.31 10.93 -21.82
CA GLU A 398 13.45 9.60 -22.41
C GLU A 398 14.70 9.56 -23.30
N THR A 399 15.78 8.95 -22.80
CA THR A 399 16.99 8.83 -23.60
C THR A 399 16.80 7.70 -24.63
N PRO A 400 17.07 7.91 -25.94
CA PRO A 400 16.92 6.87 -26.96
C PRO A 400 17.67 5.57 -26.64
N ARG A 401 18.79 5.68 -25.90
CA ARG A 401 19.62 4.57 -25.45
C ARG A 401 18.92 3.66 -24.43
N GLU A 402 18.19 4.23 -23.46
CA GLU A 402 17.48 3.44 -22.45
C GLU A 402 16.35 2.65 -23.09
N ARG A 403 15.63 3.28 -24.02
CA ARG A 403 14.59 2.63 -24.82
C ARG A 403 15.16 1.47 -25.63
N GLU A 404 16.29 1.67 -26.30
CA GLU A 404 16.96 0.62 -27.08
C GLU A 404 17.41 -0.55 -26.17
N GLN A 405 18.01 -0.26 -25.01
CA GLN A 405 18.38 -1.29 -24.03
C GLN A 405 17.17 -2.10 -23.56
N LEU A 406 16.03 -1.45 -23.34
CA LEU A 406 14.77 -2.11 -22.97
C LEU A 406 14.28 -3.05 -24.08
N TYR A 407 14.26 -2.60 -25.33
CA TYR A 407 13.90 -3.44 -26.47
C TYR A 407 14.88 -4.61 -26.66
N GLN A 408 16.17 -4.38 -26.44
CA GLN A 408 17.17 -5.45 -26.49
C GLN A 408 16.97 -6.47 -25.36
N ARG A 409 16.66 -6.04 -24.13
CA ARG A 409 16.42 -6.93 -22.99
C ARG A 409 15.28 -7.93 -23.23
N TYR A 410 14.22 -7.48 -23.88
CA TYR A 410 13.05 -8.29 -24.21
C TYR A 410 13.04 -8.85 -25.64
N SER A 411 14.13 -8.64 -26.39
CA SER A 411 14.32 -9.23 -27.71
C SER A 411 14.32 -10.76 -27.65
N MET A 412 13.86 -11.38 -28.74
CA MET A 412 13.81 -12.84 -28.91
C MET A 412 15.18 -13.50 -28.75
N ARG A 413 16.27 -12.78 -29.05
CA ARG A 413 17.66 -13.28 -28.90
C ARG A 413 18.04 -13.52 -27.44
N ASN A 414 17.48 -12.75 -26.51
CA ASN A 414 17.83 -12.80 -25.09
C ASN A 414 16.87 -13.69 -24.28
N THR A 415 16.00 -14.48 -24.93
CA THR A 415 14.93 -15.26 -24.28
C THR A 415 15.40 -16.09 -23.08
N LEU A 416 16.59 -16.72 -23.17
CA LEU A 416 17.08 -17.68 -22.16
C LEU A 416 17.68 -17.04 -20.90
N GLN A 417 17.97 -15.74 -20.87
CA GLN A 417 18.73 -15.11 -19.78
C GLN A 417 17.90 -14.90 -18.50
N ARG A 418 16.58 -14.65 -18.61
CA ARG A 418 15.65 -14.45 -17.48
C ARG A 418 14.23 -14.90 -17.81
N LEU A 419 13.95 -16.20 -17.62
CA LEU A 419 12.63 -16.78 -17.99
C LEU A 419 11.44 -16.23 -17.18
N ARG A 420 11.67 -15.71 -15.97
CA ARG A 420 10.61 -15.12 -15.11
C ARG A 420 10.28 -13.67 -15.45
N ASP A 421 11.17 -12.97 -16.15
CA ASP A 421 11.04 -11.57 -16.54
C ASP A 421 10.41 -11.49 -17.94
N VAL A 422 9.08 -11.37 -18.00
CA VAL A 422 8.32 -11.50 -19.25
C VAL A 422 8.25 -10.17 -20.01
N GLY A 423 8.11 -9.05 -19.32
CA GLY A 423 8.02 -7.74 -19.95
C GLY A 423 8.14 -6.56 -18.99
N HIS A 424 7.97 -5.38 -19.55
CA HIS A 424 8.02 -4.10 -18.87
C HIS A 424 6.86 -3.24 -19.36
N LEU A 425 6.16 -2.60 -18.42
CA LEU A 425 5.06 -1.70 -18.67
C LEU A 425 5.43 -0.31 -18.15
N THR A 426 5.28 0.70 -18.99
CA THR A 426 5.37 2.11 -18.62
C THR A 426 3.98 2.74 -18.74
N VAL A 427 3.53 3.42 -17.69
CA VAL A 427 2.24 4.11 -17.62
C VAL A 427 2.47 5.58 -17.28
N LYS A 428 2.13 6.47 -18.20
CA LYS A 428 2.11 7.91 -17.98
C LYS A 428 0.69 8.33 -17.60
N VAL A 429 0.54 8.82 -16.37
CA VAL A 429 -0.72 9.31 -15.81
C VAL A 429 -0.69 10.84 -15.88
N PHE A 430 -1.49 11.42 -16.77
CA PHE A 430 -1.49 12.87 -16.97
C PHE A 430 -2.46 13.55 -16.00
N ARG A 431 -3.75 13.32 -16.21
CA ARG A 431 -4.83 14.04 -15.50
C ARG A 431 -6.14 13.25 -15.54
N ALA A 432 -7.06 13.58 -14.66
CA ALA A 432 -8.46 13.15 -14.75
C ALA A 432 -9.39 14.36 -14.90
N GLN A 433 -10.64 14.12 -15.29
CA GLN A 433 -11.69 15.15 -15.37
C GLN A 433 -13.07 14.55 -15.17
N GLY A 434 -14.01 15.37 -14.73
CA GLY A 434 -15.41 14.97 -14.56
C GLY A 434 -15.67 14.09 -13.34
N LEU A 435 -14.75 14.12 -12.35
CA LEU A 435 -14.90 13.37 -11.09
C LEU A 435 -16.12 13.85 -10.29
N ALA A 436 -16.67 12.97 -9.45
CA ALA A 436 -17.67 13.36 -8.46
C ALA A 436 -17.04 14.24 -7.38
N ALA A 437 -17.82 15.19 -6.85
CA ALA A 437 -17.48 15.87 -5.61
C ALA A 437 -17.91 14.99 -4.43
N ALA A 438 -16.96 14.66 -3.56
CA ALA A 438 -17.20 13.87 -2.37
C ALA A 438 -17.12 14.73 -1.08
N ASP A 439 -16.37 15.84 -1.09
CA ASP A 439 -16.32 16.75 0.06
C ASP A 439 -17.57 17.62 0.22
N LEU A 440 -17.87 18.00 1.47
CA LEU A 440 -18.88 19.03 1.82
C LEU A 440 -18.69 20.36 1.07
N GLY A 441 -17.49 20.64 0.54
CA GLY A 441 -17.16 21.83 -0.24
C GLY A 441 -17.48 21.76 -1.73
N GLY A 442 -18.07 20.66 -2.22
CA GLY A 442 -18.41 20.47 -3.64
C GLY A 442 -17.19 20.21 -4.54
N LYS A 443 -16.07 19.79 -3.96
CA LYS A 443 -14.86 19.35 -4.66
C LYS A 443 -14.38 18.03 -4.04
N SER A 444 -13.23 17.55 -4.50
CA SER A 444 -12.56 16.36 -3.98
C SER A 444 -11.06 16.63 -3.89
N ASP A 445 -10.37 15.82 -3.12
CA ASP A 445 -8.91 15.69 -2.99
C ASP A 445 -8.44 14.40 -3.70
N PRO A 446 -8.53 14.30 -5.05
CA PRO A 446 -8.29 13.05 -5.74
C PRO A 446 -6.82 12.64 -5.85
N PHE A 447 -6.59 11.34 -5.66
CA PHE A 447 -5.36 10.63 -6.02
C PHE A 447 -5.66 9.37 -6.83
N CYS A 448 -4.66 8.86 -7.55
CA CYS A 448 -4.79 7.72 -8.43
C CYS A 448 -3.87 6.58 -7.99
N VAL A 449 -4.44 5.37 -7.93
CA VAL A 449 -3.75 4.12 -7.58
C VAL A 449 -3.73 3.21 -8.80
N LEU A 450 -2.55 2.71 -9.14
CA LEU A 450 -2.30 1.78 -10.23
C LEU A 450 -1.91 0.43 -9.64
N GLU A 451 -2.66 -0.60 -9.96
CA GLU A 451 -2.43 -1.97 -9.51
C GLU A 451 -2.15 -2.89 -10.69
N LEU A 452 -1.02 -3.60 -10.65
CA LEU A 452 -0.70 -4.69 -11.56
C LEU A 452 -0.48 -5.96 -10.76
N VAL A 453 -1.54 -6.78 -10.64
CA VAL A 453 -1.58 -7.98 -9.81
C VAL A 453 -1.34 -7.64 -8.33
N ASN A 454 -0.12 -7.82 -7.83
CA ASN A 454 0.29 -7.53 -6.45
C ASN A 454 1.12 -6.25 -6.35
N ALA A 455 1.58 -5.67 -7.47
CA ALA A 455 2.25 -4.38 -7.47
C ALA A 455 1.20 -3.26 -7.38
N ARG A 456 1.39 -2.32 -6.46
CA ARG A 456 0.49 -1.18 -6.22
C ARG A 456 1.34 0.09 -6.10
N LEU A 457 1.06 1.07 -6.95
CA LEU A 457 1.72 2.38 -6.96
C LEU A 457 0.66 3.48 -6.94
N GLN A 458 0.97 4.66 -6.39
CA GLN A 458 0.01 5.77 -6.30
C GLN A 458 0.60 7.12 -6.65
N THR A 459 -0.23 8.04 -7.15
CA THR A 459 0.11 9.45 -7.37
C THR A 459 0.07 10.24 -6.06
N GLN A 460 0.56 11.47 -6.10
CA GLN A 460 0.23 12.47 -5.09
C GLN A 460 -1.27 12.83 -5.12
N THR A 461 -1.74 13.35 -4.00
CA THR A 461 -3.09 13.92 -3.86
C THR A 461 -3.11 15.34 -4.37
N GLU A 462 -4.10 15.65 -5.21
CA GLU A 462 -4.35 17.01 -5.69
C GLU A 462 -5.56 17.58 -4.94
N TYR A 463 -5.38 18.65 -4.19
CA TYR A 463 -6.42 19.14 -3.28
C TYR A 463 -7.47 20.01 -3.98
N LYS A 464 -8.74 19.85 -3.61
CA LYS A 464 -9.90 20.66 -3.95
C LYS A 464 -10.06 20.84 -5.47
N THR A 465 -10.09 19.73 -6.19
CA THR A 465 -10.24 19.68 -7.65
C THR A 465 -11.03 18.45 -8.12
N LEU A 466 -11.84 18.63 -9.18
CA LEU A 466 -12.51 17.54 -9.90
C LEU A 466 -11.79 17.20 -11.22
N ALA A 467 -10.69 17.90 -11.49
CA ALA A 467 -9.86 17.75 -12.68
C ALA A 467 -8.37 17.76 -12.29
N PRO A 468 -7.90 16.75 -11.53
CA PRO A 468 -6.52 16.69 -11.05
C PRO A 468 -5.52 16.48 -12.18
N ASN A 469 -4.30 17.01 -12.00
CA ASN A 469 -3.22 16.92 -12.97
C ASN A 469 -1.93 16.42 -12.32
N TRP A 470 -1.70 15.11 -12.36
CA TRP A 470 -0.59 14.47 -11.65
C TRP A 470 0.74 14.49 -12.41
N GLN A 471 0.71 14.30 -13.74
CA GLN A 471 1.88 14.21 -14.62
C GLN A 471 2.98 13.26 -14.11
N LYS A 472 2.60 12.03 -13.76
CA LYS A 472 3.52 11.01 -13.24
C LYS A 472 3.74 9.88 -14.23
N ILE A 473 4.94 9.32 -14.22
CA ILE A 473 5.29 8.09 -14.94
C ILE A 473 5.46 6.98 -13.90
N PHE A 474 4.84 5.84 -14.18
CA PHE A 474 4.95 4.61 -13.40
C PHE A 474 5.55 3.54 -14.30
N THR A 475 6.44 2.74 -13.75
CA THR A 475 6.96 1.55 -14.43
C THR A 475 6.62 0.30 -13.63
N PHE A 476 6.34 -0.79 -14.33
CA PHE A 476 5.97 -2.08 -13.75
C PHE A 476 6.74 -3.20 -14.43
N ASN A 477 7.17 -4.19 -13.65
CA ASN A 477 7.69 -5.44 -14.17
C ASN A 477 6.53 -6.38 -14.52
N VAL A 478 6.39 -6.73 -15.79
CA VAL A 478 5.33 -7.62 -16.26
C VAL A 478 5.79 -9.06 -16.07
N LYS A 479 5.28 -9.73 -15.03
CA LYS A 479 5.49 -11.17 -14.77
C LYS A 479 4.64 -12.08 -15.66
N ASP A 480 3.46 -11.62 -16.08
CA ASP A 480 2.54 -12.33 -17.00
C ASP A 480 1.84 -11.29 -17.89
N ILE A 481 1.94 -11.44 -19.21
CA ILE A 481 1.36 -10.50 -20.18
C ILE A 481 -0.17 -10.56 -20.21
N ASN A 482 -0.77 -11.63 -19.68
CA ASN A 482 -2.22 -11.79 -19.59
C ASN A 482 -2.81 -11.06 -18.38
N SER A 483 -1.99 -10.36 -17.60
CA SER A 483 -2.42 -9.53 -16.48
C SER A 483 -3.21 -8.30 -16.93
N VAL A 484 -3.84 -7.64 -15.96
CA VAL A 484 -4.69 -6.48 -16.17
C VAL A 484 -4.16 -5.36 -15.29
N LEU A 485 -3.94 -4.18 -15.88
CA LEU A 485 -3.65 -2.97 -15.13
C LEU A 485 -4.98 -2.40 -14.63
N GLU A 486 -5.13 -2.28 -13.32
CA GLU A 486 -6.26 -1.61 -12.70
C GLU A 486 -5.84 -0.20 -12.29
N VAL A 487 -6.59 0.80 -12.72
CA VAL A 487 -6.35 2.20 -12.38
C VAL A 487 -7.58 2.71 -11.64
N THR A 488 -7.43 3.05 -10.38
CA THR A 488 -8.51 3.50 -9.50
C THR A 488 -8.23 4.92 -9.02
N VAL A 489 -9.24 5.78 -9.06
CA VAL A 489 -9.18 7.14 -8.51
C VAL A 489 -9.97 7.14 -7.20
N TYR A 490 -9.34 7.66 -6.16
CA TYR A 490 -9.90 7.79 -4.82
C TYR A 490 -9.89 9.26 -4.40
N ASP A 491 -10.71 9.57 -3.40
CA ASP A 491 -10.70 10.83 -2.66
C ASP A 491 -9.99 10.64 -1.32
N GLU A 492 -9.09 11.55 -0.93
CA GLU A 492 -8.40 11.51 0.35
C GLU A 492 -9.09 12.39 1.40
N ASP A 493 -9.85 11.76 2.29
CA ASP A 493 -10.47 12.44 3.43
C ASP A 493 -9.55 12.42 4.66
N ARG A 494 -9.37 13.55 5.33
CA ARG A 494 -8.51 13.66 6.53
C ARG A 494 -8.94 12.77 7.70
N ASP A 495 -10.24 12.51 7.81
CA ASP A 495 -10.85 11.84 8.98
C ASP A 495 -11.69 10.60 8.61
N HIS A 496 -11.72 10.20 7.34
CA HIS A 496 -12.54 9.09 6.84
C HIS A 496 -11.79 8.13 5.92
N LYS A 497 -12.41 6.96 5.68
CA LYS A 497 -11.92 5.96 4.74
C LYS A 497 -12.01 6.51 3.32
N VAL A 498 -10.89 6.54 2.60
CA VAL A 498 -10.78 7.02 1.21
C VAL A 498 -11.99 6.66 0.34
N GLU A 499 -12.64 7.67 -0.24
CA GLU A 499 -13.84 7.46 -1.05
C GLU A 499 -13.49 7.04 -2.47
N PHE A 500 -14.30 6.16 -3.07
CA PHE A 500 -14.10 5.69 -4.43
C PHE A 500 -14.69 6.66 -5.46
N LEU A 501 -13.86 7.19 -6.36
CA LEU A 501 -14.30 8.11 -7.42
C LEU A 501 -14.44 7.42 -8.78
N GLY A 502 -13.71 6.32 -9.04
CA GLY A 502 -13.88 5.53 -10.26
C GLY A 502 -12.74 4.58 -10.56
N LYS A 503 -12.98 3.55 -11.38
CA LYS A 503 -11.98 2.54 -11.75
C LYS A 503 -12.00 2.20 -13.24
N VAL A 504 -10.85 1.87 -13.80
CA VAL A 504 -10.72 1.26 -15.13
C VAL A 504 -9.80 0.04 -15.06
N ALA A 505 -10.14 -1.01 -15.79
CA ALA A 505 -9.37 -2.25 -15.89
C ALA A 505 -8.93 -2.44 -17.35
N ILE A 506 -7.61 -2.44 -17.59
CA ILE A 506 -7.00 -2.42 -18.92
C ILE A 506 -6.13 -3.68 -19.08
N PRO A 507 -6.56 -4.70 -19.84
CA PRO A 507 -5.73 -5.86 -20.14
C PRO A 507 -4.47 -5.44 -20.89
N LEU A 508 -3.30 -5.98 -20.50
CA LEU A 508 -2.03 -5.53 -21.08
C LEU A 508 -1.97 -5.77 -22.60
N LEU A 509 -2.56 -6.87 -23.08
CA LEU A 509 -2.65 -7.21 -24.51
C LEU A 509 -3.55 -6.25 -25.32
N LYS A 510 -4.38 -5.42 -24.68
CA LYS A 510 -5.23 -4.41 -25.35
C LYS A 510 -4.58 -3.01 -25.37
N ILE A 511 -3.39 -2.86 -24.81
CA ILE A 511 -2.66 -1.59 -24.77
C ILE A 511 -2.17 -1.26 -26.18
N ARG A 512 -2.37 0.00 -26.58
CA ARG A 512 -1.81 0.56 -27.81
C ARG A 512 -0.62 1.43 -27.43
N ASN A 513 0.58 0.93 -27.72
CA ASN A 513 1.82 1.53 -27.26
C ASN A 513 1.98 2.98 -27.74
N GLY A 514 2.27 3.89 -26.81
CA GLY A 514 2.53 5.31 -27.09
C GLY A 514 1.29 6.13 -27.47
N GLU A 515 0.08 5.55 -27.41
CA GLU A 515 -1.16 6.29 -27.71
C GLU A 515 -1.67 6.99 -26.44
N LYS A 516 -1.66 8.31 -26.45
CA LYS A 516 -2.26 9.14 -25.39
C LYS A 516 -3.77 9.23 -25.57
N ARG A 517 -4.55 8.62 -24.66
CA ARG A 517 -6.02 8.53 -24.81
C ARG A 517 -6.79 8.63 -23.50
N TRP A 518 -8.05 9.05 -23.61
CA TRP A 518 -8.99 9.12 -22.50
C TRP A 518 -9.65 7.76 -22.24
N TYR A 519 -9.67 7.36 -20.98
CA TYR A 519 -10.36 6.18 -20.48
C TYR A 519 -11.50 6.61 -19.57
N ALA A 520 -12.72 6.16 -19.86
CA ALA A 520 -13.87 6.41 -19.01
C ALA A 520 -13.74 5.62 -17.70
N LEU A 521 -13.93 6.32 -16.57
CA LEU A 521 -13.94 5.71 -15.25
C LEU A 521 -15.31 5.06 -14.99
N LYS A 522 -15.27 3.86 -14.42
CA LYS A 522 -16.44 3.04 -14.13
C LYS A 522 -16.73 2.95 -12.64
N ASP A 523 -17.95 2.52 -12.32
CA ASP A 523 -18.39 2.22 -10.97
C ASP A 523 -17.62 1.05 -10.34
N LYS A 524 -17.84 0.79 -9.04
CA LYS A 524 -17.18 -0.31 -8.31
C LYS A 524 -17.43 -1.69 -8.95
N LYS A 525 -18.57 -1.88 -9.64
CA LYS A 525 -18.94 -3.12 -10.33
C LYS A 525 -18.35 -3.22 -11.76
N LEU A 526 -17.69 -2.18 -12.25
CA LEU A 526 -17.15 -2.05 -13.62
C LEU A 526 -18.19 -2.24 -14.73
N ARG A 527 -19.48 -1.99 -14.44
CA ARG A 527 -20.61 -2.17 -15.37
C ARG A 527 -21.09 -0.85 -15.94
N GLY A 528 -21.16 0.17 -15.10
CA GLY A 528 -21.63 1.50 -15.43
C GLY A 528 -20.51 2.54 -15.39
N ARG A 529 -20.83 3.77 -15.77
CA ARG A 529 -19.93 4.90 -15.57
C ARG A 529 -19.89 5.26 -14.09
N ALA A 530 -18.74 5.71 -13.59
CA ALA A 530 -18.63 6.19 -12.21
C ALA A 530 -19.49 7.45 -11.97
N LYS A 531 -19.76 7.76 -10.70
CA LYS A 531 -20.47 8.99 -10.31
C LYS A 531 -19.65 10.22 -10.75
N GLY A 532 -20.33 11.29 -11.16
CA GLY A 532 -19.70 12.55 -11.62
C GLY A 532 -20.11 12.96 -13.02
N ASN A 533 -19.53 14.05 -13.52
CA ASN A 533 -19.82 14.59 -14.85
C ASN A 533 -18.97 13.92 -15.94
N SER A 534 -19.33 12.68 -16.30
CA SER A 534 -18.59 11.86 -17.26
C SER A 534 -17.11 11.64 -16.89
N PRO A 535 -16.84 11.02 -15.73
CA PRO A 535 -15.49 10.87 -15.20
C PRO A 535 -14.59 10.06 -16.15
N GLN A 536 -13.39 10.57 -16.38
CA GLN A 536 -12.41 9.97 -17.28
C GLN A 536 -10.97 10.36 -16.91
N ILE A 537 -10.03 9.49 -17.24
CA ILE A 537 -8.59 9.64 -16.96
C ILE A 537 -7.78 9.56 -18.25
N LEU A 538 -6.76 10.42 -18.38
CA LEU A 538 -5.89 10.51 -19.55
C LEU A 538 -4.59 9.76 -19.29
N LEU A 539 -4.37 8.70 -20.06
CA LEU A 539 -3.22 7.79 -19.90
C LEU A 539 -2.48 7.63 -21.24
N GLU A 540 -1.18 7.40 -21.17
CA GLU A 540 -0.35 6.89 -22.27
C GLU A 540 0.44 5.70 -21.73
N MET A 541 0.44 4.59 -22.46
CA MET A 541 0.97 3.33 -21.95
C MET A 541 1.85 2.68 -23.01
N THR A 542 2.94 2.04 -22.57
CA THR A 542 3.85 1.31 -23.44
C THR A 542 4.23 -0.01 -22.79
N VAL A 543 3.96 -1.12 -23.47
CA VAL A 543 4.37 -2.46 -23.03
C VAL A 543 5.40 -3.05 -24.00
N VAL A 544 6.54 -3.47 -23.45
CA VAL A 544 7.59 -4.19 -24.16
C VAL A 544 7.75 -5.55 -23.50
N TRP A 545 7.67 -6.63 -24.27
CA TRP A 545 7.67 -7.99 -23.72
C TRP A 545 8.26 -9.00 -24.68
N ASN A 546 8.73 -10.12 -24.14
CA ASN A 546 9.26 -11.23 -24.90
C ASN A 546 8.19 -12.30 -25.11
N VAL A 547 7.86 -12.59 -26.37
CA VAL A 547 6.77 -13.50 -26.74
C VAL A 547 7.00 -14.94 -26.25
N VAL A 548 8.22 -15.46 -26.38
CA VAL A 548 8.54 -16.84 -25.98
C VAL A 548 8.49 -16.99 -24.46
N ARG A 549 9.07 -16.03 -23.72
CA ARG A 549 8.98 -16.02 -22.25
C ARG A 549 7.52 -15.97 -21.79
N ALA A 550 6.69 -15.16 -22.44
CA ALA A 550 5.27 -15.12 -22.16
C ALA A 550 4.55 -16.44 -22.45
N CYS A 551 4.85 -17.12 -23.56
CA CYS A 551 4.24 -18.42 -23.87
C CYS A 551 4.58 -19.46 -22.80
N VAL A 552 5.85 -19.51 -22.37
CA VAL A 552 6.28 -20.39 -21.27
C VAL A 552 5.59 -20.00 -19.97
N ARG A 553 5.47 -18.70 -19.66
CA ARG A 553 4.81 -18.21 -18.45
C ARG A 553 3.33 -18.58 -18.39
N THR A 554 2.63 -18.57 -19.53
CA THR A 554 1.21 -18.95 -19.65
C THR A 554 0.95 -20.38 -19.19
N LEU A 555 1.92 -21.29 -19.36
CA LEU A 555 1.81 -22.72 -18.99
C LEU A 555 2.24 -23.02 -17.54
N ASN A 556 2.51 -21.99 -16.75
CA ASN A 556 2.86 -22.10 -15.34
C ASN A 556 1.72 -21.58 -14.46
N PRO A 557 1.68 -21.86 -13.15
CA PRO A 557 0.65 -21.35 -12.26
C PRO A 557 0.44 -19.83 -12.35
N LYS A 558 -0.82 -19.39 -12.42
CA LYS A 558 -1.16 -17.95 -12.36
C LYS A 558 -0.77 -17.39 -11.00
N GLU A 559 -0.19 -16.19 -10.99
CA GLU A 559 0.09 -15.51 -9.73
C GLU A 559 -1.23 -15.20 -9.03
N LYS A 560 -1.33 -15.57 -7.75
CA LYS A 560 -2.53 -15.30 -6.95
C LYS A 560 -2.44 -13.86 -6.44
N LYS A 561 -3.53 -13.10 -6.56
CA LYS A 561 -3.65 -11.81 -5.89
C LYS A 561 -3.82 -12.09 -4.39
N TYR A 562 -2.97 -11.50 -3.56
CA TYR A 562 -2.98 -11.82 -2.13
C TYR A 562 -4.19 -11.22 -1.39
N MET A 563 -4.68 -10.09 -1.88
CA MET A 563 -5.90 -9.46 -1.41
C MET A 563 -7.04 -9.69 -2.39
N GLU A 564 -7.83 -10.73 -2.15
CA GLU A 564 -9.13 -10.90 -2.79
C GLU A 564 -10.19 -10.94 -1.67
N PRO A 565 -11.19 -10.05 -1.70
CA PRO A 565 -12.27 -10.13 -0.72
C PRO A 565 -13.02 -11.44 -0.92
N GLU A 566 -13.24 -12.19 0.16
CA GLU A 566 -14.01 -13.43 0.09
C GLU A 566 -15.42 -13.14 -0.42
N ILE A 567 -15.83 -13.85 -1.47
CA ILE A 567 -17.14 -13.68 -2.07
C ILE A 567 -18.17 -14.32 -1.14
N LYS A 568 -18.81 -13.50 -0.30
CA LYS A 568 -19.98 -13.91 0.50
C LYS A 568 -21.09 -14.42 -0.41
N PHE A 569 -21.93 -15.33 0.11
CA PHE A 569 -23.11 -15.79 -0.62
C PHE A 569 -24.01 -14.60 -0.97
N LYS A 570 -24.39 -14.47 -2.24
CA LYS A 570 -25.31 -13.45 -2.72
C LYS A 570 -26.28 -14.11 -3.70
N ARG A 571 -27.57 -14.13 -3.37
CA ARG A 571 -28.62 -14.76 -4.19
C ARG A 571 -28.56 -14.34 -5.65
N GLN A 572 -28.34 -13.06 -5.93
CA GLN A 572 -28.22 -12.55 -7.32
C GLN A 572 -27.00 -13.13 -8.06
N VAL A 573 -25.86 -13.28 -7.38
CA VAL A 573 -24.64 -13.86 -7.97
C VAL A 573 -24.85 -15.35 -8.24
N PHE A 574 -25.45 -16.08 -7.30
CA PHE A 574 -25.83 -17.49 -7.48
C PHE A 574 -26.75 -17.69 -8.68
N LEU A 575 -27.87 -16.96 -8.75
CA LEU A 575 -28.82 -17.06 -9.86
C LEU A 575 -28.16 -16.76 -11.21
N ARG A 576 -27.33 -15.72 -11.27
CA ARG A 576 -26.58 -15.37 -12.48
C ARG A 576 -25.61 -16.50 -12.89
N ASN A 577 -24.89 -17.11 -11.95
CA ASN A 577 -23.99 -18.23 -12.24
C ASN A 577 -24.75 -19.47 -12.72
N VAL A 578 -25.94 -19.74 -12.17
CA VAL A 578 -26.83 -20.81 -12.64
C VAL A 578 -27.31 -20.55 -14.06
N LEU A 579 -27.68 -19.31 -14.39
CA LEU A 579 -28.09 -18.95 -15.76
C LEU A 579 -26.95 -19.10 -16.77
N ARG A 580 -25.73 -18.68 -16.40
CA ARG A 580 -24.52 -18.90 -17.21
C ARG A 580 -24.30 -20.39 -17.49
N LEU A 581 -24.39 -21.22 -16.44
CA LEU A 581 -24.25 -22.67 -16.58
C LEU A 581 -25.39 -23.29 -17.41
N LYS A 582 -26.63 -22.84 -17.23
CA LYS A 582 -27.79 -23.28 -18.02
C LYS A 582 -27.57 -23.06 -19.51
N ALA A 583 -27.03 -21.91 -19.91
CA ALA A 583 -26.74 -21.63 -21.32
C ALA A 583 -25.79 -22.66 -21.94
N ILE A 584 -24.76 -23.08 -21.19
CA ILE A 584 -23.82 -24.13 -21.62
C ILE A 584 -24.51 -25.50 -21.66
N ILE A 585 -25.31 -25.84 -20.65
CA ILE A 585 -26.05 -27.11 -20.58
C ILE A 585 -27.02 -27.23 -21.75
N VAL A 586 -27.69 -26.14 -22.14
CA VAL A 586 -28.60 -26.15 -23.31
C VAL A 586 -27.84 -26.52 -24.59
N ILE A 587 -26.63 -25.99 -24.81
CA ILE A 587 -25.80 -26.37 -25.95
C ILE A 587 -25.48 -27.88 -25.94
N VAL A 588 -25.16 -28.44 -24.78
CA VAL A 588 -24.88 -29.88 -24.63
C VAL A 588 -26.14 -30.71 -24.89
N ILE A 589 -27.30 -30.28 -24.39
CA ILE A 589 -28.59 -30.93 -24.64
C ILE A 589 -28.92 -30.91 -26.13
N ASP A 590 -28.67 -29.80 -26.83
CA ASP A 590 -28.94 -29.68 -28.26
C ASP A 590 -28.01 -30.57 -29.10
N ILE A 591 -26.73 -30.70 -28.71
CA ILE A 591 -25.80 -31.68 -29.29
C ILE A 591 -26.32 -33.11 -29.05
N GLY A 592 -26.78 -33.40 -27.83
CA GLY A 592 -27.35 -34.70 -27.47
C GLY A 592 -28.59 -35.04 -28.29
N LYS A 593 -29.52 -34.09 -28.46
CA LYS A 593 -30.68 -34.22 -29.34
C LYS A 593 -30.29 -34.42 -30.79
N TYR A 594 -29.26 -33.73 -31.27
CA TYR A 594 -28.76 -33.93 -32.62
C TYR A 594 -28.20 -35.35 -32.82
N VAL A 595 -27.42 -35.87 -31.87
CA VAL A 595 -26.94 -37.26 -31.89
C VAL A 595 -28.12 -38.24 -31.83
N GLN A 596 -29.09 -38.01 -30.94
CA GLN A 596 -30.30 -38.83 -30.84
C GLN A 596 -31.07 -38.88 -32.16
N SER A 597 -31.25 -37.74 -32.85
CA SER A 597 -31.90 -37.68 -34.16
C SER A 597 -31.20 -38.52 -35.23
N CYS A 598 -29.88 -38.72 -35.10
CA CYS A 598 -29.11 -39.59 -35.97
C CYS A 598 -29.31 -41.08 -35.63
N TRP A 599 -29.48 -41.43 -34.35
CA TRP A 599 -29.78 -42.81 -33.93
C TRP A 599 -31.22 -43.24 -34.23
N GLU A 600 -32.17 -42.30 -34.14
CA GLU A 600 -33.59 -42.54 -34.43
C GLU A 600 -33.92 -42.44 -35.93
N TRP A 601 -32.93 -42.16 -36.77
CA TRP A 601 -33.10 -42.05 -38.23
C TRP A 601 -34.11 -40.98 -38.69
N GLU A 602 -34.34 -39.93 -37.88
CA GLU A 602 -35.27 -38.83 -38.22
C GLU A 602 -34.93 -38.20 -39.59
N SER A 603 -33.63 -38.11 -39.90
CA SER A 603 -33.14 -37.78 -41.24
C SER A 603 -32.26 -38.88 -41.79
N LYS A 604 -32.73 -39.58 -42.82
CA LYS A 604 -32.00 -40.68 -43.47
C LYS A 604 -30.59 -40.29 -43.90
N MET A 605 -30.44 -39.12 -44.54
CA MET A 605 -29.13 -38.64 -45.03
C MET A 605 -28.15 -38.35 -43.88
N ARG A 606 -28.60 -37.69 -42.81
CA ARG A 606 -27.74 -37.37 -41.65
C ARG A 606 -27.30 -38.63 -40.92
N SER A 607 -28.22 -39.58 -40.78
CA SER A 607 -27.99 -40.84 -40.05
C SER A 607 -27.04 -41.76 -40.80
N ILE A 608 -27.15 -41.86 -42.13
CA ILE A 608 -26.18 -42.56 -42.97
C ILE A 608 -24.79 -41.92 -42.81
N PHE A 609 -24.69 -40.60 -42.89
CA PHE A 609 -23.42 -39.91 -42.76
C PHE A 609 -22.80 -40.11 -41.36
N ALA A 610 -23.60 -40.00 -40.30
CA ALA A 610 -23.18 -40.26 -38.93
C ALA A 610 -22.71 -41.71 -38.73
N LEU A 611 -23.43 -42.69 -39.29
CA LEU A 611 -23.04 -44.11 -39.25
C LEU A 611 -21.72 -44.35 -39.98
N VAL A 612 -21.53 -43.76 -41.16
CA VAL A 612 -20.27 -43.86 -41.91
C VAL A 612 -19.12 -43.24 -41.11
N ILE A 613 -19.31 -42.04 -40.54
CA ILE A 613 -18.31 -41.42 -39.66
C ILE A 613 -18.00 -42.30 -38.46
N PHE A 614 -19.01 -42.90 -37.83
CA PHE A 614 -18.83 -43.77 -36.67
C PHE A 614 -18.01 -45.01 -37.03
N VAL A 615 -18.36 -45.71 -38.11
CA VAL A 615 -17.64 -46.91 -38.56
C VAL A 615 -16.20 -46.58 -38.94
N LEU A 616 -15.98 -45.51 -39.71
CA LEU A 616 -14.63 -45.05 -40.06
C LEU A 616 -13.84 -44.62 -38.82
N GLY A 617 -14.49 -43.92 -37.90
CA GLY A 617 -13.93 -43.54 -36.61
C GLY A 617 -13.46 -44.77 -35.85
N CYS A 618 -14.34 -45.73 -35.53
CA CYS A 618 -13.97 -46.94 -34.79
C CYS A 618 -12.82 -47.74 -35.43
N TYR A 619 -12.75 -47.77 -36.77
CA TYR A 619 -11.70 -48.51 -37.47
C TYR A 619 -10.35 -47.79 -37.50
N TYR A 620 -10.34 -46.46 -37.72
CA TYR A 620 -9.11 -45.68 -37.91
C TYR A 620 -8.71 -44.82 -36.71
N PHE A 621 -9.47 -44.84 -35.60
CA PHE A 621 -9.22 -43.94 -34.48
C PHE A 621 -7.87 -44.21 -33.82
N GLU A 622 -7.02 -43.19 -33.83
CA GLU A 622 -5.74 -43.19 -33.12
C GLU A 622 -5.66 -42.00 -32.14
N PRO A 623 -4.93 -42.10 -31.02
CA PRO A 623 -4.89 -41.06 -29.99
C PRO A 623 -4.47 -39.66 -30.49
N TYR A 624 -3.64 -39.55 -31.52
CA TYR A 624 -3.23 -38.26 -32.09
C TYR A 624 -4.40 -37.49 -32.74
N MET A 625 -5.51 -38.17 -33.05
CA MET A 625 -6.70 -37.54 -33.62
C MET A 625 -7.43 -36.65 -32.61
N PHE A 626 -7.23 -36.82 -31.30
CA PHE A 626 -7.83 -35.95 -30.28
C PHE A 626 -7.38 -34.47 -30.43
N PRO A 627 -6.07 -34.14 -30.40
CA PRO A 627 -5.62 -32.79 -30.74
C PRO A 627 -5.96 -32.37 -32.18
N GLY A 628 -6.03 -33.32 -33.11
CA GLY A 628 -6.44 -33.06 -34.50
C GLY A 628 -7.87 -32.52 -34.60
N ILE A 629 -8.83 -33.10 -33.88
CA ILE A 629 -10.22 -32.61 -33.80
C ILE A 629 -10.26 -31.21 -33.18
N ALA A 630 -9.51 -30.98 -32.10
CA ALA A 630 -9.42 -29.65 -31.49
C ALA A 630 -8.85 -28.61 -32.48
N LEU A 631 -7.87 -28.99 -33.30
CA LEU A 631 -7.31 -28.15 -34.35
C LEU A 631 -8.32 -27.87 -35.46
N LEU A 632 -9.15 -28.83 -35.86
CA LEU A 632 -10.22 -28.61 -36.83
C LEU A 632 -11.27 -27.62 -36.31
N ILE A 633 -11.61 -27.69 -35.02
CA ILE A 633 -12.50 -26.72 -34.38
C ILE A 633 -11.86 -25.33 -34.38
N LEU A 634 -10.60 -25.21 -33.96
CA LEU A 634 -9.86 -23.93 -33.99
C LEU A 634 -9.77 -23.38 -35.42
N LEU A 635 -9.49 -24.23 -36.42
CA LEU A 635 -9.41 -23.85 -37.82
C LEU A 635 -10.76 -23.35 -38.34
N LYS A 636 -11.86 -24.02 -37.99
CA LYS A 636 -13.22 -23.55 -38.33
C LYS A 636 -13.45 -22.15 -37.80
N TYR A 637 -13.19 -21.89 -36.51
CA TYR A 637 -13.40 -20.58 -35.91
C TYR A 637 -12.43 -19.52 -36.46
N TYR A 638 -11.19 -19.90 -36.76
CA TYR A 638 -10.22 -19.03 -37.42
C TYR A 638 -10.70 -18.61 -38.82
N LEU A 639 -11.16 -19.55 -39.64
CA LEU A 639 -11.69 -19.26 -40.98
C LEU A 639 -12.93 -18.37 -40.89
N VAL A 640 -13.84 -18.64 -39.96
CA VAL A 640 -15.01 -17.79 -39.72
C VAL A 640 -14.56 -16.37 -39.37
N ALA A 641 -13.66 -16.20 -38.39
CA ALA A 641 -13.17 -14.88 -37.98
C ALA A 641 -12.46 -14.12 -39.12
N MET A 642 -11.69 -14.82 -39.96
CA MET A 642 -11.05 -14.25 -41.14
C MET A 642 -12.06 -13.77 -42.20
N ILE A 643 -13.15 -14.53 -42.41
CA ILE A 643 -14.17 -14.21 -43.41
C ILE A 643 -15.11 -13.10 -42.92
N THR A 644 -15.52 -13.11 -41.65
CA THR A 644 -16.46 -12.12 -41.09
C THR A 644 -15.79 -10.81 -40.67
N GLY A 645 -14.46 -10.69 -40.75
CA GLY A 645 -13.69 -9.49 -40.39
C GLY A 645 -13.86 -9.04 -38.93
N THR A 646 -14.46 -9.90 -38.11
CA THR A 646 -14.85 -9.67 -36.72
C THR A 646 -14.62 -10.96 -35.95
N SER A 647 -13.92 -10.90 -34.82
CA SER A 647 -14.08 -11.94 -33.79
C SER A 647 -15.57 -12.12 -33.58
N LEU A 648 -16.04 -13.36 -33.63
CA LEU A 648 -17.45 -13.78 -33.54
C LEU A 648 -18.03 -13.45 -32.15
N THR A 649 -18.09 -12.16 -31.83
CA THR A 649 -18.40 -11.65 -30.48
C THR A 649 -19.84 -11.15 -30.40
N HIS A 650 -20.64 -11.25 -31.48
CA HIS A 650 -21.96 -10.61 -31.49
C HIS A 650 -23.13 -11.34 -32.15
N HIS A 651 -22.99 -12.54 -32.70
CA HIS A 651 -24.12 -13.22 -33.34
C HIS A 651 -24.14 -14.73 -33.11
N THR A 652 -24.44 -15.14 -31.88
CA THR A 652 -25.22 -16.36 -31.59
C THR A 652 -25.57 -16.35 -30.10
N THR A 653 -26.86 -16.47 -29.76
CA THR A 653 -27.46 -16.44 -28.40
C THR A 653 -27.56 -15.10 -27.66
N HIS A 654 -27.99 -14.02 -28.33
CA HIS A 654 -28.63 -12.88 -27.63
C HIS A 654 -30.08 -12.59 -28.06
N SER A 655 -30.67 -13.39 -28.96
CA SER A 655 -32.10 -13.30 -29.29
C SER A 655 -32.87 -14.38 -28.53
N HIS A 656 -33.50 -14.01 -27.41
CA HIS A 656 -34.78 -14.52 -26.87
C HIS A 656 -34.92 -14.57 -25.34
N PHE A 657 -33.89 -14.27 -24.54
CA PHE A 657 -34.02 -14.42 -23.08
C PHE A 657 -33.67 -13.20 -22.22
N HIS A 658 -33.32 -12.05 -22.81
CA HIS A 658 -32.90 -10.87 -22.04
C HIS A 658 -33.79 -9.62 -22.19
N ASP A 659 -34.83 -9.65 -23.04
CA ASP A 659 -35.74 -8.51 -23.25
C ASP A 659 -36.96 -8.46 -22.30
N GLU A 660 -37.08 -9.37 -21.33
CA GLU A 660 -38.21 -9.38 -20.36
C GLU A 660 -37.82 -9.06 -18.91
N ILE A 661 -36.63 -8.49 -18.66
CA ILE A 661 -36.25 -8.00 -17.32
C ILE A 661 -35.68 -6.58 -17.40
N ASP A 662 -36.41 -5.69 -18.08
CA ASP A 662 -36.30 -4.24 -17.88
C ASP A 662 -37.71 -3.73 -17.55
N GLU A 663 -37.80 -2.88 -16.52
CA GLU A 663 -39.01 -2.43 -15.79
C GLU A 663 -39.56 -3.35 -14.68
N GLY A 664 -38.77 -3.53 -13.61
CA GLY A 664 -39.32 -3.56 -12.24
C GLY A 664 -39.19 -2.17 -11.60
N PRO A 665 -40.14 -1.69 -10.78
CA PRO A 665 -40.11 -0.33 -10.28
C PRO A 665 -38.88 -0.10 -9.38
N ALA A 666 -38.34 1.12 -9.44
CA ALA A 666 -37.30 1.57 -8.53
C ALA A 666 -37.77 1.38 -7.08
N THR A 667 -37.11 0.49 -6.33
CA THR A 667 -37.28 0.40 -4.88
C THR A 667 -36.27 1.33 -4.20
N PRO A 668 -36.76 2.35 -3.46
CA PRO A 668 -35.93 3.19 -2.60
C PRO A 668 -35.57 2.42 -1.32
N GLY A 669 -34.36 2.64 -0.81
CA GLY A 669 -33.86 2.01 0.41
C GLY A 669 -32.98 0.80 0.11
N ASP A 670 -31.70 1.07 -0.13
CA ASP A 670 -30.62 0.09 0.04
C ASP A 670 -29.48 0.84 0.75
N ASP A 671 -29.88 1.58 1.80
CA ASP A 671 -29.06 1.85 2.97
C ASP A 671 -29.42 0.72 3.93
N ASP A 672 -28.49 -0.19 4.19
CA ASP A 672 -28.44 -0.94 5.44
C ASP A 672 -26.98 -1.37 5.64
N ASP A 673 -26.28 -0.46 6.32
CA ASP A 673 -25.21 -0.79 7.25
C ASP A 673 -25.80 -1.72 8.32
N ASP A 674 -25.61 -3.03 8.19
CA ASP A 674 -25.84 -3.97 9.30
C ASP A 674 -24.53 -4.14 10.08
N ASP A 675 -24.13 -3.07 10.76
CA ASP A 675 -23.48 -3.17 12.06
C ASP A 675 -24.57 -2.89 13.10
N ASP A 676 -25.19 -3.94 13.64
CA ASP A 676 -25.87 -3.83 14.93
C ASP A 676 -25.80 -5.16 15.70
N ASP A 677 -25.00 -5.12 16.76
CA ASP A 677 -25.10 -6.02 17.90
C ASP A 677 -26.48 -5.85 18.56
N LYS A 678 -27.24 -6.94 18.72
CA LYS A 678 -28.16 -7.09 19.86
C LYS A 678 -28.54 -8.54 20.17
N ASP A 679 -28.11 -8.91 21.38
CA ASP A 679 -28.78 -9.75 22.38
C ASP A 679 -29.01 -11.26 22.16
N LYS A 680 -28.07 -11.99 22.79
CA LYS A 680 -28.16 -13.16 23.68
C LYS A 680 -29.31 -14.17 23.56
N GLU A 681 -28.84 -15.43 23.51
CA GLU A 681 -29.42 -16.67 24.06
C GLU A 681 -30.76 -17.08 23.44
N GLU A 682 -30.77 -17.99 22.46
CA GLU A 682 -30.90 -19.42 22.74
C GLU A 682 -30.43 -20.31 21.55
N LYS A 683 -29.67 -21.37 21.89
CA LYS A 683 -29.20 -22.50 21.06
C LYS A 683 -28.06 -22.22 20.06
N LYS A 684 -26.82 -22.27 20.59
CA LYS A 684 -25.55 -22.34 19.83
C LYS A 684 -25.60 -23.31 18.63
N SER A 685 -26.34 -24.42 18.74
CA SER A 685 -26.52 -25.39 17.65
C SER A 685 -27.27 -24.86 16.42
N LEU A 686 -28.21 -23.93 16.54
CA LEU A 686 -28.93 -23.37 15.38
C LEU A 686 -28.09 -22.35 14.62
N LYS A 687 -27.31 -21.52 15.33
CA LYS A 687 -26.35 -20.58 14.72
C LYS A 687 -25.25 -21.33 13.97
N GLU A 688 -24.69 -22.37 14.57
CA GLU A 688 -23.70 -23.25 13.93
C GLU A 688 -24.28 -23.97 12.70
N ARG A 689 -25.53 -24.48 12.79
CA ARG A 689 -26.21 -25.08 11.63
C ARG A 689 -26.49 -24.06 10.52
N LEU A 690 -26.89 -22.84 10.86
CA LEU A 690 -27.14 -21.78 9.88
C LEU A 690 -25.83 -21.34 9.20
N GLN A 691 -24.76 -21.19 9.97
CA GLN A 691 -23.42 -20.88 9.47
C GLN A 691 -22.90 -22.01 8.56
N ALA A 692 -23.06 -23.27 8.96
CA ALA A 692 -22.71 -24.42 8.13
C ALA A 692 -23.50 -24.45 6.81
N ILE A 693 -24.81 -24.15 6.85
CA ILE A 693 -25.62 -24.02 5.62
C ILE A 693 -25.12 -22.86 4.75
N GLN A 694 -24.75 -21.73 5.36
CA GLN A 694 -24.21 -20.58 4.64
C GLN A 694 -22.86 -20.91 3.96
N GLU A 695 -21.97 -21.61 4.65
CA GLU A 695 -20.69 -22.07 4.10
C GLU A 695 -20.87 -23.07 2.96
N VAL A 696 -21.80 -24.02 3.11
CA VAL A 696 -22.12 -25.00 2.06
C VAL A 696 -22.72 -24.28 0.84
N THR A 697 -23.68 -23.37 1.02
CA THR A 697 -24.29 -22.63 -0.08
C THR A 697 -23.30 -21.69 -0.77
N GLN A 698 -22.38 -21.07 -0.03
CA GLN A 698 -21.26 -20.30 -0.59
C GLN A 698 -20.32 -21.19 -1.40
N THR A 699 -19.98 -22.38 -0.90
CA THR A 699 -19.14 -23.36 -1.61
C THR A 699 -19.79 -23.81 -2.91
N VAL A 700 -21.10 -24.06 -2.91
CA VAL A 700 -21.87 -24.40 -4.12
C VAL A 700 -21.90 -23.22 -5.09
N GLN A 701 -22.17 -22.00 -4.62
CA GLN A 701 -22.14 -20.78 -5.44
C GLN A 701 -20.78 -20.61 -6.14
N ASN A 702 -19.69 -20.76 -5.40
CA ASN A 702 -18.33 -20.62 -5.91
C ASN A 702 -17.97 -21.74 -6.89
N SER A 703 -18.40 -22.98 -6.62
CA SER A 703 -18.19 -24.12 -7.51
C SER A 703 -18.92 -23.98 -8.84
N ILE A 704 -20.20 -23.58 -8.82
CA ILE A 704 -20.98 -23.31 -10.03
C ILE A 704 -20.35 -22.15 -10.80
N GLY A 705 -19.94 -21.08 -10.11
CA GLY A 705 -19.25 -19.95 -10.71
C GLY A 705 -17.94 -20.35 -11.39
N TYR A 706 -17.14 -21.21 -10.74
CA TYR A 706 -15.91 -21.74 -11.30
C TYR A 706 -16.15 -22.59 -12.55
N ILE A 707 -17.14 -23.51 -12.52
CA ILE A 707 -17.48 -24.36 -13.68
C ILE A 707 -17.99 -23.51 -14.86
N ALA A 708 -18.89 -22.56 -14.60
CA ALA A 708 -19.39 -21.65 -15.63
C ALA A 708 -18.25 -20.86 -16.28
N SER A 709 -17.35 -20.31 -15.46
CA SER A 709 -16.19 -19.56 -15.93
C SER A 709 -15.21 -20.45 -16.70
N LEU A 710 -14.96 -21.69 -16.26
CA LEU A 710 -14.11 -22.63 -16.98
C LEU A 710 -14.65 -22.94 -18.39
N CYS A 711 -15.94 -23.24 -18.51
CA CYS A 711 -16.59 -23.50 -19.79
C CYS A 711 -16.56 -22.28 -20.72
N GLU A 712 -16.82 -21.08 -20.19
CA GLU A 712 -16.73 -19.84 -20.96
C GLU A 712 -15.31 -19.54 -21.43
N ARG A 713 -14.29 -19.79 -20.59
CA ARG A 713 -12.89 -19.64 -20.97
C ARG A 713 -12.49 -20.60 -22.07
N VAL A 714 -12.93 -21.85 -22.02
CA VAL A 714 -12.73 -22.81 -23.12
C VAL A 714 -13.40 -22.30 -24.40
N LYS A 715 -14.68 -21.89 -24.33
CA LYS A 715 -15.40 -21.27 -25.46
C LYS A 715 -14.63 -20.08 -26.04
N ASN A 716 -14.15 -19.18 -25.18
CA ASN A 716 -13.42 -17.97 -25.57
C ASN A 716 -12.02 -18.26 -26.15
N LEU A 717 -11.40 -19.39 -25.77
CA LEU A 717 -10.16 -19.87 -26.39
C LEU A 717 -10.40 -20.33 -27.84
N PHE A 718 -11.48 -21.07 -28.09
CA PHE A 718 -11.80 -21.52 -29.45
C PHE A 718 -12.32 -20.38 -30.34
N ASN A 719 -12.98 -19.37 -29.76
CA ASN A 719 -13.53 -18.22 -30.47
C ASN A 719 -12.50 -17.13 -30.81
N PHE A 720 -11.21 -17.33 -30.50
CA PHE A 720 -10.18 -16.31 -30.71
C PHE A 720 -10.46 -14.99 -29.99
N THR A 721 -11.09 -15.04 -28.80
CA THR A 721 -11.33 -13.84 -27.97
C THR A 721 -10.01 -13.18 -27.58
N VAL A 722 -8.99 -13.99 -27.30
CA VAL A 722 -7.59 -13.56 -27.16
C VAL A 722 -6.77 -14.31 -28.21
N PRO A 723 -6.50 -13.70 -29.39
CA PRO A 723 -5.86 -14.40 -30.50
C PRO A 723 -4.52 -15.02 -30.12
N TYR A 724 -3.70 -14.31 -29.33
CA TYR A 724 -2.42 -14.79 -28.82
C TYR A 724 -2.51 -16.17 -28.13
N LEU A 725 -3.47 -16.35 -27.21
CA LEU A 725 -3.65 -17.61 -26.48
C LEU A 725 -4.21 -18.71 -27.37
N SER A 726 -5.03 -18.35 -28.34
CA SER A 726 -5.67 -19.28 -29.29
C SER A 726 -4.63 -19.84 -30.28
N TYR A 727 -3.71 -18.99 -30.75
CA TYR A 727 -2.56 -19.44 -31.54
C TYR A 727 -1.62 -20.33 -30.73
N LEU A 728 -1.37 -20.00 -29.46
CA LEU A 728 -0.58 -20.87 -28.58
C LEU A 728 -1.26 -22.24 -28.41
N ALA A 729 -2.57 -22.28 -28.19
CA ALA A 729 -3.34 -23.52 -28.11
C ALA A 729 -3.26 -24.33 -29.41
N MET A 730 -3.33 -23.67 -30.57
CA MET A 730 -3.17 -24.31 -31.87
C MET A 730 -1.77 -24.93 -32.04
N ILE A 731 -0.71 -24.19 -31.69
CA ILE A 731 0.67 -24.70 -31.75
C ILE A 731 0.84 -25.89 -30.80
N LEU A 732 0.33 -25.80 -29.57
CA LEU A 732 0.40 -26.90 -28.60
C LEU A 732 -0.41 -28.12 -29.04
N ALA A 733 -1.56 -27.93 -29.71
CA ALA A 733 -2.33 -29.00 -30.31
C ALA A 733 -1.57 -29.69 -31.46
N ILE A 734 -0.88 -28.93 -32.32
CA ILE A 734 -0.02 -29.49 -33.38
C ILE A 734 1.12 -30.30 -32.76
N LEU A 735 1.84 -29.73 -31.79
CA LEU A 735 2.93 -30.42 -31.10
C LEU A 735 2.42 -31.69 -30.38
N GLY A 736 1.26 -31.60 -29.73
CA GLY A 736 0.60 -32.75 -29.09
C GLY A 736 0.22 -33.85 -30.08
N ALA A 737 -0.31 -33.48 -31.25
CA ALA A 737 -0.61 -34.44 -32.33
C ALA A 737 0.66 -35.13 -32.82
N VAL A 738 1.73 -34.38 -33.08
CA VAL A 738 3.02 -34.92 -33.52
C VAL A 738 3.60 -35.87 -32.46
N VAL A 739 3.58 -35.48 -31.19
CA VAL A 739 4.06 -36.32 -30.09
C VAL A 739 3.23 -37.61 -29.97
N LEU A 740 1.90 -37.54 -30.03
CA LEU A 740 1.03 -38.73 -29.95
C LEU A 740 1.13 -39.62 -31.19
N TYR A 741 1.55 -39.09 -32.33
CA TYR A 741 1.82 -39.86 -33.54
C TYR A 741 3.09 -40.71 -33.40
N PHE A 742 4.17 -40.13 -32.84
CA PHE A 742 5.44 -40.84 -32.68
C PHE A 742 5.55 -41.64 -31.38
N ILE A 743 4.89 -41.20 -30.31
CA ILE A 743 5.01 -41.75 -28.96
C ILE A 743 3.65 -42.30 -28.52
N PRO A 744 3.54 -43.63 -28.33
CA PRO A 744 2.33 -44.23 -27.79
C PRO A 744 1.94 -43.64 -26.44
N LEU A 745 0.64 -43.34 -26.28
CA LEU A 745 0.06 -42.69 -25.09
C LEU A 745 0.49 -43.35 -23.76
N ARG A 746 0.65 -44.69 -23.75
CA ARG A 746 1.10 -45.44 -22.56
C ARG A 746 2.43 -44.95 -21.98
N TYR A 747 3.40 -44.57 -22.82
CA TYR A 747 4.71 -44.09 -22.34
C TYR A 747 4.63 -42.67 -21.80
N LEU A 748 3.76 -41.83 -22.37
CA LEU A 748 3.49 -40.49 -21.87
C LEU A 748 2.82 -40.55 -20.49
N ILE A 749 1.80 -41.40 -20.32
CA ILE A 749 1.12 -41.60 -19.03
C ILE A 749 2.10 -42.16 -17.99
N LEU A 750 2.93 -43.15 -18.36
CA LEU A 750 3.94 -43.71 -17.46
C LEU A 750 4.94 -42.64 -17.01
N THR A 751 5.49 -41.86 -17.95
CA THR A 751 6.45 -40.79 -17.66
C THR A 751 5.82 -39.69 -16.81
N TRP A 752 4.59 -39.29 -17.12
CA TRP A 752 3.82 -38.32 -16.35
C TRP A 752 3.55 -38.81 -14.93
N GLY A 753 3.14 -40.08 -14.77
CA GLY A 753 2.89 -40.72 -13.48
C GLY A 753 4.15 -40.76 -12.62
N VAL A 754 5.26 -41.29 -13.17
CA VAL A 754 6.56 -41.33 -12.49
C VAL A 754 7.00 -39.93 -12.06
N ASN A 755 6.90 -38.92 -12.94
CA ASN A 755 7.20 -37.53 -12.59
C ASN A 755 6.28 -37.02 -11.46
N LYS A 756 4.97 -37.27 -11.52
CA LYS A 756 4.02 -36.76 -10.51
C LYS A 756 4.27 -37.37 -9.13
N PHE A 757 4.50 -38.68 -9.05
CA PHE A 757 4.80 -39.38 -7.79
C PHE A 757 6.19 -39.03 -7.23
N SER A 758 7.19 -38.79 -8.09
CA SER A 758 8.54 -38.41 -7.66
C SER A 758 8.71 -36.90 -7.39
N ARG A 759 7.83 -36.04 -7.90
CA ARG A 759 8.00 -34.57 -7.87
C ARG A 759 8.23 -34.01 -6.48
N LYS A 760 7.40 -34.39 -5.49
CA LYS A 760 7.54 -33.91 -4.10
C LYS A 760 8.74 -34.51 -3.37
N ILE A 761 9.16 -35.72 -3.78
CA ILE A 761 10.35 -36.38 -3.23
C ILE A 761 11.62 -35.63 -3.69
N VAL A 762 11.67 -35.23 -4.96
CA VAL A 762 12.83 -34.54 -5.55
C VAL A 762 12.80 -33.02 -5.26
N ARG A 763 11.61 -32.42 -5.17
CA ARG A 763 11.42 -30.98 -4.93
C ARG A 763 10.30 -30.73 -3.90
N PRO A 764 10.64 -30.66 -2.60
CA PRO A 764 9.65 -30.48 -1.53
C PRO A 764 8.77 -29.23 -1.70
N HIS A 765 9.32 -28.15 -2.26
CA HIS A 765 8.62 -26.87 -2.44
C HIS A 765 7.93 -26.71 -3.81
N SER A 766 7.72 -27.80 -4.57
CA SER A 766 7.07 -27.69 -5.88
C SER A 766 5.58 -27.35 -5.76
N VAL A 767 5.15 -26.29 -6.44
CA VAL A 767 3.73 -25.94 -6.55
C VAL A 767 3.05 -26.87 -7.57
N PRO A 768 1.84 -27.39 -7.29
CA PRO A 768 1.07 -28.13 -8.28
C PRO A 768 0.85 -27.26 -9.54
N ASN A 769 1.22 -27.80 -10.70
CA ASN A 769 1.01 -27.18 -12.01
C ASN A 769 0.15 -28.16 -12.84
N ASN A 770 -0.84 -27.63 -13.56
CA ASN A 770 -1.54 -28.31 -14.65
C ASN A 770 -1.50 -27.37 -15.86
N GLU A 771 -0.69 -27.70 -16.87
CA GLU A 771 -0.38 -26.77 -17.96
C GLU A 771 -1.63 -26.38 -18.77
N LEU A 772 -2.59 -27.31 -18.93
CA LEU A 772 -3.84 -27.07 -19.66
C LEU A 772 -4.76 -26.12 -18.88
N LEU A 773 -4.95 -26.38 -17.58
CA LEU A 773 -5.76 -25.50 -16.75
C LEU A 773 -5.10 -24.13 -16.59
N ASP A 774 -3.77 -24.09 -16.53
CA ASP A 774 -3.01 -22.85 -16.48
C ASP A 774 -3.17 -22.04 -17.77
N LEU A 775 -3.11 -22.66 -18.95
CA LEU A 775 -3.44 -21.98 -20.21
C LEU A 775 -4.87 -21.42 -20.21
N ILE A 776 -5.85 -22.24 -19.84
CA ILE A 776 -7.26 -21.86 -19.84
C ILE A 776 -7.52 -20.73 -18.83
N SER A 777 -6.84 -20.72 -17.67
CA SER A 777 -7.01 -19.69 -16.65
C SER A 777 -6.50 -18.30 -17.05
N ARG A 778 -5.79 -18.17 -18.18
CA ARG A 778 -5.37 -16.88 -18.78
C ARG A 778 -6.41 -16.31 -19.74
N VAL A 779 -7.28 -17.17 -20.26
CA VAL A 779 -8.37 -16.72 -21.12
C VAL A 779 -9.40 -16.06 -20.21
N PRO A 780 -9.92 -14.87 -20.56
CA PRO A 780 -10.95 -14.23 -19.76
C PRO A 780 -12.31 -14.94 -19.94
N ASP A 781 -13.06 -15.07 -18.85
CA ASP A 781 -14.47 -15.47 -18.91
C ASP A 781 -15.36 -14.29 -19.36
N ASP A 782 -16.65 -14.54 -19.56
CA ASP A 782 -17.56 -13.50 -20.09
C ASP A 782 -17.76 -12.36 -19.06
N GLU A 783 -17.59 -12.63 -17.76
CA GLU A 783 -17.69 -11.63 -16.71
C GLU A 783 -16.48 -10.68 -16.72
N GLU A 784 -15.28 -11.24 -16.81
CA GLU A 784 -14.02 -10.52 -16.97
C GLU A 784 -14.03 -9.66 -18.24
N LEU A 785 -14.53 -10.19 -19.36
CA LEU A 785 -14.66 -9.43 -20.61
C LEU A 785 -15.55 -8.18 -20.47
N LEU A 786 -16.63 -8.28 -19.70
CA LEU A 786 -17.51 -7.15 -19.41
C LEU A 786 -16.79 -6.11 -18.53
N ASN A 787 -16.00 -6.55 -17.55
CA ASN A 787 -15.18 -5.66 -16.73
C ASN A 787 -14.13 -4.91 -17.58
N TYR A 788 -13.57 -5.57 -18.59
CA TYR A 788 -12.58 -4.99 -19.51
C TYR A 788 -13.18 -4.18 -20.67
N ARG A 789 -14.51 -4.13 -20.78
CA ARG A 789 -15.17 -3.41 -21.88
C ARG A 789 -14.99 -1.90 -21.72
N GLU A 790 -14.32 -1.25 -22.67
CA GLU A 790 -14.16 0.20 -22.63
C GLU A 790 -15.50 0.90 -22.89
N LEU A 791 -15.81 1.91 -22.07
CA LEU A 791 -16.93 2.83 -22.31
C LEU A 791 -16.42 4.02 -23.14
N LYS A 792 -17.24 4.51 -24.08
CA LYS A 792 -16.83 5.67 -24.90
C LYS A 792 -16.58 6.90 -23.99
N PRO A 793 -15.43 7.58 -24.11
CA PRO A 793 -15.22 8.86 -23.47
C PRO A 793 -16.20 9.88 -24.06
N LEU A 794 -16.78 10.72 -23.21
CA LEU A 794 -17.68 11.79 -23.63
C LEU A 794 -16.94 13.13 -23.54
N PRO A 795 -17.18 14.06 -24.49
CA PRO A 795 -16.67 15.42 -24.36
C PRO A 795 -17.30 16.07 -23.13
N THR A 796 -16.47 16.54 -22.20
CA THR A 796 -16.89 17.45 -21.13
C THR A 796 -16.92 18.87 -21.67
N ALA A 797 -17.73 19.76 -21.07
CA ALA A 797 -17.93 21.14 -21.53
C ALA A 797 -16.63 21.97 -21.67
N ASP A 798 -15.55 21.55 -21.01
CA ASP A 798 -14.24 22.19 -21.07
C ASP A 798 -13.43 21.87 -22.35
N CYS A 799 -13.87 20.88 -23.16
CA CYS A 799 -13.20 20.53 -24.42
C CYS A 799 -13.40 21.58 -25.53
N GLU A 800 -14.38 22.49 -25.44
CA GLU A 800 -14.67 23.45 -26.52
C GLU A 800 -13.73 24.67 -26.56
N LYS A 801 -12.85 24.87 -25.56
CA LYS A 801 -11.95 26.05 -25.56
C LYS A 801 -10.60 25.85 -26.28
N GLY A 802 -10.31 24.66 -26.81
CA GLY A 802 -8.96 24.29 -27.27
C GLY A 802 -8.75 24.02 -28.76
N SER A 803 -9.80 23.92 -29.59
CA SER A 803 -9.61 23.62 -31.02
C SER A 803 -10.63 24.33 -31.88
N GLY A 804 -10.20 25.43 -32.50
CA GLY A 804 -11.00 26.16 -33.48
C GLY A 804 -11.15 25.40 -34.80
N SER A 805 -12.39 25.08 -35.16
CA SER A 805 -12.85 24.99 -36.56
C SER A 805 -14.38 25.18 -36.57
N PRO A 806 -14.92 26.20 -37.28
CA PRO A 806 -16.34 26.51 -37.22
C PRO A 806 -17.11 25.75 -38.31
N GLY A 807 -18.03 24.87 -37.92
CA GLY A 807 -18.93 24.27 -38.91
C GLY A 807 -19.60 22.95 -38.54
N ALA A 808 -20.16 22.79 -37.34
CA ALA A 808 -21.05 21.64 -37.07
C ALA A 808 -22.07 21.84 -35.93
N SER A 809 -21.97 22.93 -35.14
CA SER A 809 -22.69 23.05 -33.86
C SER A 809 -24.16 23.49 -33.95
N ASN A 810 -24.70 23.78 -35.14
CA ASN A 810 -26.07 24.29 -35.27
C ASN A 810 -27.14 23.23 -35.58
N GLN A 811 -26.78 21.99 -35.94
CA GLN A 811 -27.77 20.92 -36.19
C GLN A 811 -28.17 20.17 -34.92
N THR A 812 -27.21 19.82 -34.05
CA THR A 812 -27.46 19.08 -32.79
C THR A 812 -28.27 19.89 -31.78
N ARG A 813 -28.10 21.22 -31.76
CA ARG A 813 -28.87 22.11 -30.88
C ARG A 813 -30.34 22.23 -31.27
N ARG A 814 -30.68 21.94 -32.53
CA ARG A 814 -32.06 22.01 -33.05
C ARG A 814 -32.84 20.72 -32.78
N GLU A 815 -32.17 19.58 -32.64
CA GLU A 815 -32.81 18.30 -32.28
C GLU A 815 -33.08 18.16 -30.78
N GLN A 816 -32.18 18.64 -29.91
CA GLN A 816 -32.42 18.63 -28.46
C GLN A 816 -33.59 19.54 -28.04
N ARG A 817 -33.80 20.67 -28.72
CA ARG A 817 -34.97 21.53 -28.48
C ARG A 817 -36.31 20.94 -28.94
N LYS A 818 -36.30 19.96 -29.86
CA LYS A 818 -37.53 19.28 -30.27
C LYS A 818 -37.95 18.17 -29.30
N ARG A 819 -37.00 17.50 -28.63
CA ARG A 819 -37.32 16.46 -27.64
C ARG A 819 -37.85 17.00 -26.31
N HIS A 820 -37.41 18.19 -25.88
CA HIS A 820 -37.94 18.84 -24.67
C HIS A 820 -39.33 19.49 -24.83
N LYS A 821 -39.92 19.46 -26.03
CA LYS A 821 -41.27 19.99 -26.29
C LYS A 821 -42.32 18.89 -26.51
N ALA A 822 -41.93 17.63 -26.39
CA ALA A 822 -42.79 16.47 -26.60
C ALA A 822 -42.70 15.44 -25.45
N ALA A 823 -42.29 15.89 -24.26
CA ALA A 823 -42.38 15.15 -23.01
C ALA A 823 -43.23 15.98 -22.02
#